data_AF-B4GDJ5-F1
#
_entry.id   AF-B4GDJ5-F1
#
_cell.length_a   1.000
_cell.length_b   1.000
_cell.length_c   1.000
_cell.angle_alpha   90.00
_cell.angle_beta   90.00
_cell.angle_gamma   90.00
#
_symmetry.space_group_name_H-M   'P 1'
#
loop_
_entity.id
_entity.type
_entity.pdbx_description
1 polymer ?
#
loop_
_entity_poly.entity_id
_entity_poly.type
_entity_poly.pdbx_seq_one_letter_code
_entity_poly.pdbx_strand_id
1 'polypeptide(L)'
;MIIYTNEGNPLGLQLLMLAKFAKRSVQLVNLNLNDAKFKDFLILPTLELDNGLRLFSPAAIAKYLFVDEGQLRDEWLEWSTMLLAPALAHHMAVGHRADPNALPVLNALVKKLDDCLKATPYLAGDKLSAADIAVWSLLAPDGTLKGAQNLESLHGWYNRVKALPEVQQVLAEQPLKDLSFNALQQSNRYGGLHHVPLKRLSLADAGKLLAETASTVADTVTDEELAAAGASFTYTAPKDVQEQRTVLPKAGERNVLITSALPYVNNVPHLGNIIGCVLSADIFARYSRCAGYNTLLICGTDEYGTATENKALAENMTPREICDKYFELHNSIYRWFGIGFDYFGRTTTQEQTDIVQEAFKDVHSAGYIITESVEQLLCQKCDRFLADRFVEGTCPHPGCGYADARGDQCDKCGKLVNATELIRPRCKVCNTAPILRSSDQLFIDLPKAEPRLREWVDKAENGWTHNAKVITRAWLREGLKPRCITRDLKWGIPVPHSGFEKKVFYVWFDAPFGYVSMTKRYTKEYQKWWQPAKGTDVELFQFMAKDNVPFHSVVWPSVLLAINKGHTLVSHIMATEYLNYEDGKFSKSRGIGVFGNDAQATGIPADVWRFYLASARPEGQDSSFSWNDLAARNNSELLNNLGNFVNRALVFCEKNFNSIVPEVVATEEELILLALVNRELRGYINSLEKAKLRDGIRHLLAISRHGNGYMQTQQPWVLLKGNDEQKKRAATIIGLCANIACLLANLLFPYMPSTARTLFAQLNAKQTPLNAEKPLATLLLPAGHKIGKPAPLFAKLEQSFIDELKTKYGGSQETKASVQSQSSTADLEQAVQAQADKVRQLKTSTKDKTVWQPEVSKLLDLKKQLEEAKKTAVAAPASAPAPSNGGQSVQDLEKAVQAQGEKVRNLKGSTKDKTVWQPEVNVLLDLKKQLEAAQKAAKAAAAAPAATTAAPPAASADAGQVKALEDKLAQQAEKVRTLKAKGDASVWKPEVDILLALKNQLAALTGAPAAGGQGKGKKKK
;
A
#
# COMPACT_ATOMS: atom_id res chain seq x y z
N MET A 1 39.81 -32.25 19.21
CA MET A 1 38.66 -31.45 18.74
C MET A 1 37.64 -32.34 18.02
N ILE A 2 36.37 -31.93 17.95
CA ILE A 2 35.30 -32.69 17.30
C ILE A 2 34.57 -31.79 16.30
N ILE A 3 34.39 -32.24 15.05
CA ILE A 3 33.59 -31.57 14.03
C ILE A 3 32.26 -32.30 13.88
N TYR A 4 31.18 -31.61 14.23
CA TYR A 4 29.82 -32.06 13.97
C TYR A 4 29.36 -31.49 12.64
N THR A 5 28.98 -32.35 11.70
CA THR A 5 28.55 -31.94 10.35
C THR A 5 27.48 -32.89 9.81
N ASN A 6 26.77 -32.50 8.76
CA ASN A 6 25.91 -33.38 7.99
C ASN A 6 26.59 -33.86 6.70
N GLU A 7 26.03 -34.91 6.12
CA GLU A 7 26.48 -35.54 4.87
C GLU A 7 26.62 -34.53 3.74
N GLY A 8 27.78 -34.55 3.07
CA GLY A 8 28.09 -33.70 1.93
C GLY A 8 28.22 -32.21 2.22
N ASN A 9 28.33 -31.76 3.48
CA ASN A 9 28.37 -30.33 3.82
C ASN A 9 29.71 -29.65 3.42
N PRO A 10 29.71 -28.68 2.48
CA PRO A 10 30.89 -27.93 2.05
C PRO A 10 31.54 -27.07 3.15
N LEU A 11 30.77 -26.56 4.12
CA LEU A 11 31.35 -25.88 5.28
C LEU A 11 31.98 -26.90 6.25
N GLY A 12 31.45 -28.12 6.31
CA GLY A 12 32.07 -29.22 7.07
C GLY A 12 33.44 -29.59 6.49
N LEU A 13 33.53 -29.65 5.16
CA LEU A 13 34.78 -29.78 4.42
C LEU A 13 35.77 -28.66 4.77
N GLN A 14 35.30 -27.40 4.78
CA GLN A 14 36.11 -26.26 5.18
C GLN A 14 36.74 -26.44 6.56
N LEU A 15 35.95 -26.82 7.57
CA LEU A 15 36.44 -27.01 8.94
C LEU A 15 37.48 -28.13 9.04
N LEU A 16 37.25 -29.25 8.35
CA LEU A 16 38.19 -30.37 8.33
C LEU A 16 39.52 -29.96 7.66
N MET A 17 39.46 -29.26 6.53
CA MET A 17 40.64 -28.73 5.85
C MET A 17 41.41 -27.77 6.77
N LEU A 18 40.74 -26.80 7.39
CA LEU A 18 41.37 -25.86 8.31
C LEU A 18 42.07 -26.59 9.48
N ALA A 19 41.43 -27.61 10.06
CA ALA A 19 42.02 -28.39 11.13
C ALA A 19 43.28 -29.16 10.69
N LYS A 20 43.26 -29.77 9.50
CA LYS A 20 44.41 -30.50 8.93
C LYS A 20 45.59 -29.56 8.66
N PHE A 21 45.34 -28.42 8.01
CA PHE A 21 46.39 -27.41 7.76
C PHE A 21 46.93 -26.79 9.06
N ALA A 22 46.10 -26.66 10.09
CA ALA A 22 46.52 -26.23 11.43
C ALA A 22 47.19 -27.34 12.25
N LYS A 23 47.39 -28.55 11.68
CA LYS A 23 47.95 -29.74 12.34
C LYS A 23 47.23 -30.12 13.64
N ARG A 24 45.89 -29.98 13.66
CA ARG A 24 45.03 -30.36 14.79
C ARG A 24 44.35 -31.70 14.53
N SER A 25 44.34 -32.55 15.56
CA SER A 25 43.58 -33.80 15.53
C SER A 25 42.09 -33.53 15.73
N VAL A 26 41.27 -33.97 14.78
CA VAL A 26 39.81 -33.81 14.78
C VAL A 26 39.12 -35.15 14.55
N GLN A 27 38.06 -35.37 15.32
CA GLN A 27 37.10 -36.44 15.08
C GLN A 27 35.90 -35.88 14.31
N LEU A 28 35.47 -36.57 13.24
CA LEU A 28 34.27 -36.22 12.48
C LEU A 28 33.05 -36.99 12.99
N VAL A 29 31.95 -36.28 13.18
CA VAL A 29 30.67 -36.84 13.64
C VAL A 29 29.57 -36.40 12.68
N ASN A 30 28.96 -37.36 11.99
CA ASN A 30 27.81 -37.13 11.12
C ASN A 30 26.53 -36.96 11.96
N LEU A 31 25.82 -35.85 11.79
CA LEU A 31 24.61 -35.51 12.52
C LEU A 31 23.43 -35.20 11.60
N ASN A 32 22.24 -35.57 12.07
CA ASN A 32 20.97 -35.09 11.54
C ASN A 32 20.29 -34.20 12.58
N LEU A 33 20.13 -32.90 12.29
CA LEU A 33 19.55 -31.91 13.21
C LEU A 33 18.09 -32.20 13.60
N ASN A 34 17.41 -33.10 12.88
CA ASN A 34 16.02 -33.49 13.17
C ASN A 34 15.92 -34.72 14.09
N ASP A 35 17.02 -35.40 14.39
CA ASP A 35 17.03 -36.54 15.31
C ASP A 35 16.92 -36.04 16.77
N ALA A 36 16.09 -36.73 17.55
CA ALA A 36 15.85 -36.41 18.95
C ALA A 36 17.12 -36.50 19.82
N LYS A 37 18.12 -37.29 19.41
CA LYS A 37 19.41 -37.42 20.11
C LYS A 37 20.36 -36.23 19.91
N PHE A 38 20.08 -35.35 18.94
CA PHE A 38 20.97 -34.24 18.55
C PHE A 38 20.30 -32.87 18.64
N LYS A 39 19.26 -32.75 19.48
CA LYS A 39 18.46 -31.52 19.68
C LYS A 39 19.26 -30.31 20.20
N ASP A 40 20.44 -30.53 20.76
CA ASP A 40 21.26 -29.46 21.36
C ASP A 40 22.05 -28.64 20.32
N PHE A 41 22.01 -29.04 19.04
CA PHE A 41 22.62 -28.29 17.94
C PHE A 41 21.60 -27.44 17.20
N LEU A 42 21.94 -26.18 16.96
CA LEU A 42 21.12 -25.24 16.18
C LEU A 42 21.59 -25.11 14.73
N ILE A 43 22.89 -25.34 14.50
CA ILE A 43 23.56 -25.12 13.21
C ILE A 43 24.71 -26.14 13.02
N LEU A 44 24.90 -26.55 11.76
CA LEU A 44 25.99 -27.35 11.25
C LEU A 44 26.74 -26.57 10.15
N PRO A 45 28.05 -26.78 10.01
CA PRO A 45 28.88 -27.56 10.92
C PRO A 45 29.18 -26.79 12.22
N THR A 46 29.53 -27.50 13.29
CA THR A 46 29.98 -26.93 14.56
C THR A 46 31.28 -27.61 15.00
N LEU A 47 32.28 -26.82 15.40
CA LEU A 47 33.55 -27.29 15.97
C LEU A 47 33.48 -27.25 17.50
N GLU A 48 33.73 -28.37 18.17
CA GLU A 48 33.94 -28.45 19.61
C GLU A 48 35.44 -28.54 19.93
N LEU A 49 35.91 -27.59 20.73
CA LEU A 49 37.28 -27.50 21.21
C LEU A 49 37.52 -28.48 22.37
N ASP A 50 38.78 -28.76 22.69
CA ASP A 50 39.16 -29.73 23.73
C ASP A 50 38.68 -29.32 25.14
N ASN A 51 38.36 -28.04 25.35
CA ASN A 51 37.80 -27.50 26.59
C ASN A 51 36.25 -27.54 26.62
N GLY A 52 35.60 -28.15 25.63
CA GLY A 52 34.14 -28.24 25.50
C GLY A 52 33.45 -27.01 24.89
N LEU A 53 34.20 -25.94 24.55
CA LEU A 53 33.64 -24.76 23.89
C LEU A 53 33.26 -25.09 22.44
N ARG A 54 32.07 -24.65 22.00
CA ARG A 54 31.55 -24.88 20.65
C ARG A 54 31.57 -23.61 19.81
N LEU A 55 32.16 -23.69 18.63
CA LEU A 55 32.22 -22.64 17.62
C LEU A 55 31.40 -23.04 16.39
N PHE A 56 30.53 -22.15 15.92
CA PHE A 56 29.62 -22.43 14.79
C PHE A 56 29.88 -21.59 13.54
N SER A 57 30.75 -20.57 13.63
CA SER A 57 31.10 -19.70 12.50
C SER A 57 32.38 -20.20 11.83
N PRO A 58 32.34 -20.65 10.56
CA PRO A 58 33.53 -21.09 9.84
C PRO A 58 34.61 -20.01 9.74
N ALA A 59 34.20 -18.74 9.57
CA ALA A 59 35.12 -17.60 9.57
C ALA A 59 35.77 -17.38 10.94
N ALA A 60 35.02 -17.50 12.04
CA ALA A 60 35.59 -17.38 13.39
C ALA A 60 36.56 -18.53 13.70
N ILE A 61 36.26 -19.74 13.23
CA ILE A 61 37.13 -20.92 13.37
C ILE A 61 38.42 -20.73 12.57
N ALA A 62 38.33 -20.22 11.34
CA ALA A 62 39.50 -19.88 10.52
C ALA A 62 40.41 -18.88 11.24
N LYS A 63 39.85 -17.81 11.82
CA LYS A 63 40.61 -16.83 12.60
C LYS A 63 41.22 -17.41 13.87
N TYR A 64 40.51 -18.33 14.53
CA TYR A 64 41.00 -19.02 15.73
C TYR A 64 42.19 -19.95 15.42
N LEU A 65 42.13 -20.70 14.31
CA LEU A 65 43.18 -21.65 13.94
C LEU A 65 44.39 -20.97 13.28
N PHE A 66 44.19 -19.83 12.61
CA PHE A 66 45.23 -19.10 11.88
C PHE A 66 45.24 -17.62 12.29
N VAL A 67 45.91 -17.28 13.38
CA VAL A 67 45.85 -15.93 13.96
C VAL A 67 46.62 -14.89 13.12
N ASP A 68 47.70 -15.30 12.45
CA ASP A 68 48.70 -14.39 11.87
C ASP A 68 48.54 -14.10 10.36
N GLU A 69 47.41 -14.44 9.73
CA GLU A 69 47.20 -14.30 8.27
C GLU A 69 46.76 -12.90 7.80
N GLY A 70 46.65 -11.94 8.70
CA GLY A 70 46.45 -10.52 8.36
C GLY A 70 45.06 -10.12 7.85
N GLN A 71 44.93 -8.86 7.44
CA GLN A 71 43.65 -8.21 7.14
C GLN A 71 43.00 -8.71 5.83
N LEU A 72 43.79 -8.95 4.78
CA LEU A 72 43.27 -9.37 3.49
C LEU A 72 42.55 -10.73 3.58
N ARG A 73 43.05 -11.63 4.43
CA ARG A 73 42.38 -12.88 4.78
C ARG A 73 41.02 -12.62 5.41
N ASP A 74 40.94 -11.71 6.37
CA ASP A 74 39.70 -11.38 7.08
C ASP A 74 38.64 -10.81 6.13
N GLU A 75 39.05 -9.96 5.18
CA GLU A 75 38.19 -9.41 4.14
C GLU A 75 37.60 -10.51 3.25
N TRP A 76 38.40 -11.49 2.84
CA TRP A 76 37.91 -12.63 2.04
C TRP A 76 37.04 -13.60 2.84
N LEU A 77 37.31 -13.81 4.14
CA LEU A 77 36.43 -14.58 5.01
C LEU A 77 35.06 -13.90 5.19
N GLU A 78 35.05 -12.58 5.37
CA GLU A 78 33.82 -11.81 5.45
C GLU A 78 33.09 -11.82 4.09
N TRP A 79 33.81 -11.57 3.00
CA TRP A 79 33.27 -11.59 1.63
C TRP A 79 32.64 -12.93 1.28
N SER A 80 33.31 -14.04 1.58
CA SER A 80 32.79 -15.38 1.30
C SER A 80 31.54 -15.70 2.13
N THR A 81 31.51 -15.26 3.39
CA THR A 81 30.36 -15.46 4.29
C THR A 81 29.17 -14.57 3.92
N MET A 82 29.41 -13.32 3.56
CA MET A 82 28.38 -12.31 3.36
C MET A 82 27.85 -12.23 1.92
N LEU A 83 28.65 -12.66 0.94
CA LEU A 83 28.33 -12.53 -0.48
C LEU A 83 28.31 -13.88 -1.20
N LEU A 84 29.43 -14.63 -1.20
CA LEU A 84 29.54 -15.86 -1.99
C LEU A 84 28.62 -16.98 -1.49
N ALA A 85 28.63 -17.28 -0.19
CA ALA A 85 27.81 -18.34 0.38
C ALA A 85 26.30 -18.08 0.21
N PRO A 86 25.77 -16.86 0.45
CA PRO A 86 24.40 -16.52 0.11
C PRO A 86 24.11 -16.61 -1.39
N ALA A 87 24.98 -16.09 -2.27
CA ALA A 87 24.78 -16.14 -3.72
C ALA A 87 24.67 -17.59 -4.23
N LEU A 88 25.58 -18.46 -3.79
CA LEU A 88 25.50 -19.89 -4.07
C LEU A 88 24.23 -20.52 -3.49
N ALA A 89 23.84 -20.13 -2.27
CA ALA A 89 22.65 -20.65 -1.60
C ALA A 89 21.36 -20.37 -2.35
N HIS A 90 21.24 -19.16 -2.89
CA HIS A 90 20.09 -18.74 -3.67
C HIS A 90 20.12 -19.25 -5.11
N HIS A 91 21.31 -19.38 -5.72
CA HIS A 91 21.46 -19.89 -7.09
C HIS A 91 21.15 -21.38 -7.18
N MET A 92 21.64 -22.17 -6.22
CA MET A 92 21.47 -23.63 -6.20
C MET A 92 20.17 -24.07 -5.50
N ALA A 93 19.31 -23.13 -5.13
CA ALA A 93 17.98 -23.42 -4.59
C ALA A 93 16.97 -23.79 -5.69
N VAL A 94 15.99 -24.62 -5.33
CA VAL A 94 14.97 -25.13 -6.27
C VAL A 94 13.59 -24.62 -5.90
N GLY A 95 12.74 -24.40 -6.90
CA GLY A 95 11.33 -24.01 -6.72
C GLY A 95 11.18 -22.62 -6.11
N HIS A 96 10.34 -22.51 -5.08
CA HIS A 96 10.03 -21.21 -4.45
C HIS A 96 11.20 -20.56 -3.69
N ARG A 97 12.32 -21.28 -3.54
CA ARG A 97 13.53 -20.84 -2.84
C ARG A 97 14.62 -20.31 -3.77
N ALA A 98 14.48 -20.51 -5.08
CA ALA A 98 15.41 -19.97 -6.09
C ALA A 98 15.24 -18.45 -6.19
N ASP A 99 16.35 -17.71 -6.20
CA ASP A 99 16.34 -16.28 -6.53
C ASP A 99 16.88 -16.07 -7.95
N PRO A 100 16.08 -15.52 -8.88
CA PRO A 100 16.53 -15.27 -10.26
C PRO A 100 17.70 -14.26 -10.34
N ASN A 101 17.94 -13.46 -9.29
CA ASN A 101 19.07 -12.52 -9.25
C ASN A 101 20.36 -13.16 -8.71
N ALA A 102 20.31 -14.40 -8.20
CA ALA A 102 21.47 -15.03 -7.59
C ALA A 102 22.55 -15.39 -8.61
N LEU A 103 22.17 -15.83 -9.81
CA LEU A 103 23.13 -16.21 -10.86
C LEU A 103 23.95 -15.00 -11.36
N PRO A 104 23.36 -13.84 -11.70
CA PRO A 104 24.14 -12.65 -12.04
C PRO A 104 25.09 -12.21 -10.93
N VAL A 105 24.64 -12.23 -9.67
CA VAL A 105 25.49 -11.90 -8.52
C VAL A 105 26.63 -12.91 -8.39
N LEU A 106 26.34 -14.21 -8.51
CA LEU A 106 27.34 -15.26 -8.45
C LEU A 106 28.37 -15.09 -9.57
N ASN A 107 27.96 -14.81 -10.80
CA ASN A 107 28.86 -14.58 -11.92
C ASN A 107 29.81 -13.39 -11.66
N ALA A 108 29.28 -12.29 -11.13
CA ALA A 108 30.11 -11.13 -10.75
C ALA A 108 31.11 -11.47 -9.63
N LEU A 109 30.69 -12.25 -8.62
CA LEU A 109 31.57 -12.69 -7.53
C LEU A 109 32.67 -13.65 -8.02
N VAL A 110 32.33 -14.58 -8.90
CA VAL A 110 33.26 -15.55 -9.50
C VAL A 110 34.24 -14.83 -10.45
N LYS A 111 33.78 -13.82 -11.20
CA LYS A 111 34.67 -12.97 -12.02
C LYS A 111 35.64 -12.17 -11.16
N LYS A 112 35.19 -11.62 -10.02
CA LYS A 112 36.05 -10.93 -9.05
C LYS A 112 37.13 -11.86 -8.51
N LEU A 113 36.81 -13.13 -8.25
CA LEU A 113 37.81 -14.13 -7.86
C LEU A 113 38.84 -14.34 -8.96
N ASP A 114 38.41 -14.53 -10.21
CA ASP A 114 39.31 -14.69 -11.36
C ASP A 114 40.25 -13.48 -11.53
N ASP A 115 39.75 -12.25 -11.40
CA ASP A 115 40.59 -11.05 -11.51
C ASP A 115 41.59 -10.91 -10.36
N CYS A 116 41.22 -11.29 -9.14
CA CYS A 116 42.17 -11.36 -8.03
C CYS A 116 43.27 -12.39 -8.31
N LEU A 117 42.89 -13.56 -8.81
CA LEU A 117 43.79 -14.70 -9.05
C LEU A 117 44.71 -14.50 -10.26
N LYS A 118 44.44 -13.50 -11.11
CA LYS A 118 45.40 -13.03 -12.13
C LYS A 118 46.60 -12.33 -11.52
N ALA A 119 46.39 -11.61 -10.42
CA ALA A 119 47.42 -10.81 -9.77
C ALA A 119 48.30 -11.65 -8.84
N THR A 120 47.70 -12.58 -8.10
CA THR A 120 48.38 -13.44 -7.12
C THR A 120 47.93 -14.89 -7.23
N PRO A 121 48.81 -15.87 -6.93
CA PRO A 121 48.46 -17.29 -7.05
C PRO A 121 47.43 -17.78 -6.02
N TYR A 122 47.19 -17.02 -4.94
CA TYR A 122 46.19 -17.25 -3.90
C TYR A 122 45.50 -15.94 -3.49
N LEU A 123 44.37 -16.04 -2.78
CA LEU A 123 43.49 -14.89 -2.48
C LEU A 123 44.11 -13.86 -1.52
N ALA A 124 44.98 -14.31 -0.61
CA ALA A 124 45.63 -13.46 0.38
C ALA A 124 47.15 -13.28 0.14
N GLY A 125 47.63 -13.52 -1.09
CA GLY A 125 49.03 -13.33 -1.48
C GLY A 125 49.64 -14.56 -2.16
N ASP A 126 50.91 -14.84 -1.84
CA ASP A 126 51.70 -15.88 -2.53
C ASP A 126 51.56 -17.29 -1.92
N LYS A 127 50.87 -17.41 -0.79
CA LYS A 127 50.69 -18.68 -0.06
C LYS A 127 49.22 -18.98 0.17
N LEU A 128 48.89 -20.27 0.23
CA LEU A 128 47.57 -20.75 0.61
C LEU A 128 47.21 -20.23 2.01
N SER A 129 46.05 -19.59 2.13
CA SER A 129 45.53 -19.05 3.39
C SER A 129 44.22 -19.71 3.81
N ALA A 130 43.77 -19.43 5.04
CA ALA A 130 42.43 -19.85 5.47
C ALA A 130 41.30 -19.24 4.61
N ALA A 131 41.54 -18.11 3.93
CA ALA A 131 40.59 -17.52 2.99
C ALA A 131 40.46 -18.36 1.71
N ASP A 132 41.57 -18.88 1.18
CA ASP A 132 41.55 -19.82 0.05
C ASP A 132 40.76 -21.07 0.39
N ILE A 133 41.01 -21.66 1.57
CA ILE A 133 40.28 -22.84 2.05
C ILE A 133 38.78 -22.55 2.16
N ALA A 134 38.40 -21.39 2.70
CA ALA A 134 37.01 -21.00 2.85
C ALA A 134 36.28 -20.83 1.51
N VAL A 135 36.88 -20.09 0.57
CA VAL A 135 36.29 -19.86 -0.76
C VAL A 135 36.28 -21.14 -1.58
N TRP A 136 37.37 -21.90 -1.56
CA TRP A 136 37.49 -23.13 -2.34
C TRP A 136 36.46 -24.18 -1.89
N SER A 137 36.27 -24.35 -0.59
CA SER A 137 35.31 -25.32 -0.05
C SER A 137 33.87 -25.02 -0.49
N LEU A 138 33.50 -23.74 -0.62
CA LEU A 138 32.18 -23.34 -1.13
C LEU A 138 32.00 -23.64 -2.63
N LEU A 139 33.10 -23.63 -3.40
CA LEU A 139 33.12 -23.93 -4.84
C LEU A 139 33.38 -25.40 -5.15
N ALA A 140 33.73 -26.21 -4.14
CA ALA A 140 34.06 -27.62 -4.27
C ALA A 140 32.91 -28.54 -4.74
N PRO A 141 31.63 -28.30 -4.40
CA PRO A 141 30.53 -29.15 -4.86
C PRO A 141 30.40 -29.20 -6.39
N ASP A 142 30.01 -30.37 -6.89
CA ASP A 142 29.83 -30.57 -8.32
C ASP A 142 28.76 -29.65 -8.90
N GLY A 143 29.09 -29.00 -10.01
CA GLY A 143 28.19 -28.09 -10.72
C GLY A 143 28.36 -26.61 -10.38
N THR A 144 29.06 -26.25 -9.29
CA THR A 144 29.19 -24.85 -8.88
C THR A 144 29.93 -23.96 -9.88
N LEU A 145 30.89 -24.51 -10.65
CA LEU A 145 31.67 -23.78 -11.65
C LEU A 145 31.22 -24.04 -13.10
N LYS A 146 30.10 -24.72 -13.35
CA LYS A 146 29.65 -25.06 -14.71
C LYS A 146 29.44 -23.85 -15.63
N GLY A 147 29.05 -22.70 -15.06
CA GLY A 147 28.85 -21.45 -15.80
C GLY A 147 30.10 -20.58 -15.95
N ALA A 148 31.25 -21.02 -15.42
CA ALA A 148 32.48 -20.21 -15.32
C ALA A 148 33.58 -20.64 -16.31
N GLN A 149 33.25 -21.40 -17.36
CA GLN A 149 34.20 -22.17 -18.19
C GLN A 149 35.35 -21.35 -18.79
N ASN A 150 35.16 -20.04 -19.00
CA ASN A 150 36.14 -19.15 -19.63
C ASN A 150 37.06 -18.41 -18.62
N LEU A 151 37.09 -18.81 -17.35
CA LEU A 151 37.88 -18.15 -16.29
C LEU A 151 39.15 -18.95 -15.95
N GLU A 152 40.21 -18.76 -16.72
CA GLU A 152 41.44 -19.58 -16.64
C GLU A 152 42.16 -19.48 -15.29
N SER A 153 42.26 -18.28 -14.70
CA SER A 153 43.00 -18.07 -13.45
C SER A 153 42.28 -18.71 -12.27
N LEU A 154 40.94 -18.61 -12.25
CA LEU A 154 40.10 -19.32 -11.30
C LEU A 154 40.27 -20.84 -11.40
N HIS A 155 40.20 -21.41 -12.61
CA HIS A 155 40.38 -22.85 -12.80
C HIS A 155 41.78 -23.32 -12.42
N GLY A 156 42.80 -22.54 -12.75
CA GLY A 156 44.19 -22.81 -12.37
C GLY A 156 44.38 -22.86 -10.85
N TRP A 157 43.83 -21.89 -10.12
CA TRP A 157 43.82 -21.88 -8.66
C TRP A 157 43.00 -23.04 -8.09
N TYR A 158 41.79 -23.28 -8.60
CA TYR A 158 40.90 -24.33 -8.10
C TYR A 158 41.55 -25.72 -8.22
N ASN A 159 42.15 -26.02 -9.37
CA ASN A 159 42.84 -27.29 -9.61
C ASN A 159 44.11 -27.42 -8.76
N ARG A 160 44.83 -26.32 -8.52
CA ARG A 160 46.01 -26.30 -7.66
C ARG A 160 45.66 -26.65 -6.21
N VAL A 161 44.62 -26.01 -5.65
CA VAL A 161 44.15 -26.33 -4.29
C VAL A 161 43.62 -27.75 -4.22
N LYS A 162 42.85 -28.20 -5.23
CA LYS A 162 42.36 -29.57 -5.33
C LYS A 162 43.49 -30.60 -5.31
N ALA A 163 44.60 -30.34 -5.99
CA ALA A 163 45.72 -31.28 -6.12
C ALA A 163 46.54 -31.47 -4.83
N LEU A 164 46.32 -30.68 -3.78
CA LEU A 164 47.08 -30.79 -2.53
C LEU A 164 46.76 -32.14 -1.83
N PRO A 165 47.77 -32.88 -1.34
CA PRO A 165 47.58 -34.18 -0.69
C PRO A 165 46.61 -34.13 0.50
N GLU A 166 46.70 -33.07 1.31
CA GLU A 166 45.83 -32.85 2.46
C GLU A 166 44.37 -32.66 2.01
N VAL A 167 44.14 -32.00 0.88
CA VAL A 167 42.79 -31.77 0.33
C VAL A 167 42.21 -33.05 -0.26
N GLN A 168 43.02 -33.82 -1.00
CA GLN A 168 42.61 -35.13 -1.52
C GLN A 168 42.25 -36.11 -0.42
N GLN A 169 43.00 -36.11 0.69
CA GLN A 169 42.68 -36.93 1.85
C GLN A 169 41.32 -36.54 2.45
N VAL A 170 41.09 -35.24 2.65
CA VAL A 170 39.85 -34.70 3.23
C VAL A 170 38.63 -34.99 2.35
N LEU A 171 38.77 -34.88 1.02
CA LEU A 171 37.71 -35.23 0.05
C LEU A 171 37.33 -36.73 0.07
N ALA A 172 38.18 -37.61 0.60
CA ALA A 172 37.89 -39.03 0.71
C ALA A 172 37.26 -39.42 2.07
N GLU A 173 37.25 -38.52 3.06
CA GLU A 173 36.75 -38.77 4.41
C GLU A 173 35.20 -38.69 4.47
N GLN A 174 34.55 -39.72 5.02
CA GLN A 174 33.11 -39.70 5.31
C GLN A 174 32.84 -38.85 6.58
N PRO A 175 31.75 -38.04 6.63
CA PRO A 175 30.61 -37.97 5.71
C PRO A 175 30.76 -36.94 4.58
N LEU A 176 31.98 -36.51 4.24
CA LEU A 176 32.26 -35.36 3.36
C LEU A 176 32.68 -35.76 1.94
N LYS A 177 32.58 -37.05 1.60
CA LYS A 177 32.97 -37.59 0.29
C LYS A 177 32.07 -37.11 -0.84
N ASP A 178 30.77 -37.09 -0.64
CA ASP A 178 29.76 -36.78 -1.66
C ASP A 178 29.22 -35.36 -1.43
N LEU A 179 30.06 -34.35 -1.72
CA LEU A 179 29.73 -32.94 -1.49
C LEU A 179 28.44 -32.53 -2.20
N SER A 180 27.51 -31.96 -1.45
CA SER A 180 26.22 -31.53 -1.95
C SER A 180 25.87 -30.16 -1.40
N PHE A 181 25.52 -29.25 -2.30
CA PHE A 181 25.04 -27.93 -1.88
C PHE A 181 23.73 -28.01 -1.08
N ASN A 182 22.89 -29.03 -1.31
CA ASN A 182 21.68 -29.27 -0.53
C ASN A 182 21.97 -29.46 0.97
N ALA A 183 23.15 -29.96 1.33
CA ALA A 183 23.57 -30.10 2.71
C ALA A 183 23.68 -28.74 3.44
N LEU A 184 24.01 -27.65 2.74
CA LEU A 184 24.04 -26.29 3.30
C LEU A 184 22.63 -25.74 3.58
N GLN A 185 21.64 -26.15 2.78
CA GLN A 185 20.25 -25.76 3.02
C GLN A 185 19.66 -26.43 4.26
N GLN A 186 20.21 -27.58 4.66
CA GLN A 186 19.78 -28.36 5.81
C GLN A 186 20.68 -28.18 7.04
N SER A 187 21.61 -27.24 6.97
CA SER A 187 22.60 -27.03 8.02
C SER A 187 22.09 -26.16 9.18
N ASN A 188 20.85 -25.66 9.13
CA ASN A 188 20.24 -24.88 10.20
C ASN A 188 18.83 -25.40 10.50
N ARG A 189 18.54 -25.60 11.79
CA ARG A 189 17.25 -26.10 12.28
C ARG A 189 16.07 -25.18 11.95
N TYR A 190 16.33 -23.90 11.73
CA TYR A 190 15.34 -22.87 11.39
C TYR A 190 15.32 -22.54 9.88
N GLY A 191 15.94 -23.39 9.06
CA GLY A 191 16.09 -23.26 7.61
C GLY A 191 17.45 -22.66 7.24
N GLY A 192 18.20 -23.33 6.35
CA GLY A 192 19.60 -23.02 6.00
C GLY A 192 19.85 -21.64 5.39
N LEU A 193 21.04 -21.46 4.81
CA LEU A 193 21.57 -20.15 4.34
C LEU A 193 20.66 -19.38 3.34
N HIS A 194 19.69 -20.03 2.70
CA HIS A 194 18.70 -19.38 1.82
C HIS A 194 17.75 -18.37 2.51
N HIS A 195 17.61 -18.40 3.84
CA HIS A 195 16.87 -17.36 4.58
C HIS A 195 17.68 -16.10 4.84
N VAL A 196 19.00 -16.16 4.67
CA VAL A 196 19.85 -14.98 4.64
C VAL A 196 19.48 -14.25 3.35
N PRO A 197 18.87 -13.05 3.40
CA PRO A 197 18.60 -12.32 2.18
C PRO A 197 19.93 -12.11 1.47
N LEU A 198 19.96 -12.24 0.14
CA LEU A 198 21.02 -11.60 -0.63
C LEU A 198 20.98 -10.15 -0.17
N LYS A 199 22.00 -9.75 0.62
CA LYS A 199 22.11 -8.39 1.18
C LYS A 199 21.76 -7.47 0.02
N ARG A 200 20.76 -6.58 0.17
CA ARG A 200 20.26 -5.71 -0.91
C ARG A 200 21.42 -4.87 -1.46
N LEU A 201 22.23 -5.48 -2.32
CA LEU A 201 22.92 -4.81 -3.38
C LEU A 201 21.75 -4.24 -4.16
N SER A 202 21.51 -2.95 -4.03
CA SER A 202 20.61 -2.29 -4.96
C SER A 202 21.09 -2.62 -6.38
N LEU A 203 20.24 -2.49 -7.41
CA LEU A 203 20.73 -2.52 -8.80
C LEU A 203 21.89 -1.51 -9.02
N ALA A 204 22.00 -0.47 -8.18
CA ALA A 204 23.13 0.43 -8.17
C ALA A 204 24.40 -0.20 -7.57
N ASP A 205 24.32 -1.09 -6.58
CA ASP A 205 25.47 -1.79 -5.99
C ASP A 205 25.90 -3.02 -6.80
N ALA A 206 24.96 -3.72 -7.46
CA ALA A 206 25.28 -4.73 -8.46
C ALA A 206 25.92 -4.08 -9.70
N GLY A 207 25.38 -2.93 -10.13
CA GLY A 207 26.01 -2.08 -11.14
C GLY A 207 27.37 -1.53 -10.70
N LYS A 208 27.58 -1.29 -9.40
CA LYS A 208 28.87 -0.87 -8.85
C LYS A 208 29.88 -2.02 -8.79
N LEU A 209 29.46 -3.22 -8.40
CA LEU A 209 30.27 -4.45 -8.49
C LEU A 209 30.62 -4.80 -9.95
N LEU A 210 29.68 -4.61 -10.88
CA LEU A 210 29.88 -4.76 -12.32
C LEU A 210 30.69 -3.62 -12.94
N ALA A 211 30.76 -2.45 -12.30
CA ALA A 211 31.61 -1.33 -12.73
C ALA A 211 33.03 -1.41 -12.15
N GLU A 212 33.19 -2.06 -10.98
CA GLU A 212 34.47 -2.35 -10.33
C GLU A 212 35.15 -3.61 -10.92
N THR A 213 34.39 -4.47 -11.60
CA THR A 213 34.88 -5.57 -12.43
C THR A 213 34.76 -5.19 -13.91
N ALA A 214 35.61 -5.68 -14.81
CA ALA A 214 35.52 -5.32 -16.23
C ALA A 214 34.34 -6.00 -16.98
N SER A 215 33.25 -6.34 -16.28
CA SER A 215 32.15 -7.16 -16.78
C SER A 215 30.95 -6.31 -17.24
N THR A 216 30.33 -6.72 -18.34
CA THR A 216 29.08 -6.16 -18.83
C THR A 216 27.88 -7.02 -18.41
N VAL A 217 26.68 -6.45 -18.42
CA VAL A 217 25.43 -7.20 -18.16
C VAL A 217 25.26 -8.37 -19.16
N ALA A 218 25.82 -8.26 -20.38
CA ALA A 218 25.82 -9.30 -21.39
C ALA A 218 26.55 -10.57 -20.93
N ASP A 219 27.66 -10.42 -20.19
CA ASP A 219 28.47 -11.55 -19.69
C ASP A 219 27.76 -12.40 -18.63
N THR A 220 26.56 -11.97 -18.18
CA THR A 220 25.73 -12.69 -17.21
C THR A 220 24.58 -13.47 -17.84
N VAL A 221 24.33 -13.33 -19.15
CA VAL A 221 23.24 -14.03 -19.86
C VAL A 221 23.79 -15.29 -20.51
N THR A 222 23.12 -16.43 -20.28
CA THR A 222 23.55 -17.72 -20.82
C THR A 222 23.09 -17.92 -22.26
N ASP A 223 23.80 -18.76 -23.03
CA ASP A 223 23.39 -19.13 -24.40
C ASP A 223 21.98 -19.73 -24.45
N GLU A 224 21.61 -20.50 -23.41
CA GLU A 224 20.27 -21.07 -23.26
C GLU A 224 19.20 -19.97 -23.13
N GLU A 225 19.49 -18.89 -22.42
CA GLU A 225 18.58 -17.76 -22.28
C GLU A 225 18.46 -16.94 -23.57
N LEU A 226 19.55 -16.77 -24.32
CA LEU A 226 19.55 -16.13 -25.64
C LEU A 226 18.73 -16.94 -26.64
N ALA A 227 18.95 -18.26 -26.68
CA ALA A 227 18.19 -19.17 -27.55
C ALA A 227 16.70 -19.16 -27.21
N ALA A 228 16.35 -19.20 -25.91
CA ALA A 228 14.97 -19.12 -25.46
C ALA A 228 14.32 -17.77 -25.81
N ALA A 229 15.05 -16.66 -25.67
CA ALA A 229 14.57 -15.33 -26.06
C ALA A 229 14.30 -15.22 -27.56
N GLY A 230 15.20 -15.74 -28.40
CA GLY A 230 15.00 -15.77 -29.85
C GLY A 230 13.82 -16.63 -30.27
N ALA A 231 13.69 -17.83 -29.68
CA ALA A 231 12.60 -18.75 -30.00
C ALA A 231 11.22 -18.23 -29.55
N SER A 232 11.14 -17.51 -28.43
CA SER A 232 9.87 -17.01 -27.89
C SER A 232 9.39 -15.73 -28.56
N PHE A 233 10.28 -14.94 -29.15
CA PHE A 233 9.96 -13.64 -29.72
C PHE A 233 9.31 -13.74 -31.12
N THR A 234 8.20 -14.47 -31.18
CA THR A 234 7.38 -14.68 -32.38
C THR A 234 5.99 -14.08 -32.19
N TYR A 235 5.37 -13.67 -33.30
CA TYR A 235 4.02 -13.10 -33.26
C TYR A 235 2.98 -14.20 -33.29
N THR A 236 2.08 -14.18 -32.30
CA THR A 236 0.87 -14.99 -32.31
C THR A 236 -0.32 -14.05 -32.23
N ALA A 237 -1.25 -14.18 -33.17
CA ALA A 237 -2.46 -13.36 -33.17
C ALA A 237 -3.22 -13.55 -31.84
N PRO A 238 -3.57 -12.45 -31.13
CA PRO A 238 -4.36 -12.55 -29.91
C PRO A 238 -5.69 -13.25 -30.20
N LYS A 239 -6.07 -14.23 -29.37
CA LYS A 239 -7.41 -14.81 -29.42
C LYS A 239 -8.40 -13.80 -28.86
N ASP A 240 -9.54 -13.61 -29.53
CA ASP A 240 -10.63 -12.83 -28.95
C ASP A 240 -11.21 -13.61 -27.76
N VAL A 241 -10.92 -13.13 -26.55
CA VAL A 241 -11.50 -13.66 -25.31
C VAL A 241 -12.76 -12.84 -25.03
N GLN A 242 -13.93 -13.49 -25.09
CA GLN A 242 -15.16 -12.86 -24.61
C GLN A 242 -15.17 -12.87 -23.07
N GLU A 243 -15.30 -11.68 -22.47
CA GLU A 243 -15.56 -11.58 -21.04
C GLU A 243 -16.92 -12.20 -20.72
N GLN A 244 -16.92 -13.23 -19.88
CA GLN A 244 -18.16 -13.85 -19.42
C GLN A 244 -18.84 -12.93 -18.42
N ARG A 245 -20.15 -12.72 -18.61
CA ARG A 245 -20.97 -11.92 -17.67
C ARG A 245 -21.02 -12.52 -16.26
N THR A 246 -20.95 -13.84 -16.18
CA THR A 246 -20.95 -14.60 -14.92
C THR A 246 -19.80 -15.60 -14.96
N VAL A 247 -18.86 -15.48 -14.02
CA VAL A 247 -17.70 -16.35 -13.90
C VAL A 247 -18.04 -17.51 -12.97
N LEU A 248 -17.88 -18.73 -13.46
CA LEU A 248 -18.07 -19.97 -12.71
C LEU A 248 -16.80 -20.82 -12.77
N PRO A 249 -16.54 -21.66 -11.75
CA PRO A 249 -15.42 -22.58 -11.77
C PRO A 249 -15.58 -23.63 -12.87
N LYS A 250 -14.46 -24.03 -13.47
CA LYS A 250 -14.38 -25.08 -14.49
C LYS A 250 -13.46 -26.20 -14.01
N ALA A 251 -13.88 -27.43 -14.22
CA ALA A 251 -13.07 -28.60 -13.89
C ALA A 251 -11.81 -28.66 -14.77
N GLY A 252 -10.68 -29.04 -14.17
CA GLY A 252 -9.39 -29.14 -14.86
C GLY A 252 -8.71 -27.79 -15.15
N GLU A 253 -9.34 -26.66 -14.84
CA GLU A 253 -8.75 -25.32 -14.92
C GLU A 253 -8.53 -24.75 -13.52
N ARG A 254 -7.65 -23.76 -13.41
CA ARG A 254 -7.41 -23.05 -12.16
C ARG A 254 -8.55 -22.06 -11.87
N ASN A 255 -9.23 -22.24 -10.72
CA ASN A 255 -10.34 -21.40 -10.29
C ASN A 255 -9.95 -20.63 -9.03
N VAL A 256 -9.88 -19.30 -9.15
CA VAL A 256 -9.37 -18.41 -8.10
C VAL A 256 -10.54 -17.57 -7.56
N LEU A 257 -10.95 -17.87 -6.33
CA LEU A 257 -11.92 -17.09 -5.58
C LEU A 257 -11.17 -16.08 -4.72
N ILE A 258 -11.50 -14.80 -4.85
CA ILE A 258 -10.82 -13.72 -4.14
C ILE A 258 -11.84 -12.97 -3.32
N THR A 259 -11.57 -12.83 -2.02
CA THR A 259 -12.35 -11.96 -1.14
C THR A 259 -11.47 -10.88 -0.54
N SER A 260 -11.98 -9.66 -0.46
CA SER A 260 -11.39 -8.62 0.37
C SER A 260 -12.16 -8.52 1.69
N ALA A 261 -11.47 -8.25 2.80
CA ALA A 261 -12.10 -7.97 4.09
C ALA A 261 -13.23 -6.95 3.94
N LEU A 262 -14.40 -7.27 4.49
CA LEU A 262 -15.57 -6.40 4.40
C LEU A 262 -15.32 -5.13 5.23
N PRO A 263 -15.23 -3.94 4.61
CA PRO A 263 -15.15 -2.69 5.39
C PRO A 263 -16.41 -2.48 6.24
N TYR A 264 -16.20 -2.09 7.49
CA TYR A 264 -17.28 -1.56 8.34
C TYR A 264 -17.88 -0.30 7.71
N VAL A 265 -19.18 -0.34 7.45
CA VAL A 265 -19.90 0.70 6.71
C VAL A 265 -19.90 2.05 7.41
N ASN A 266 -19.84 2.09 8.74
CA ASN A 266 -20.05 3.30 9.53
C ASN A 266 -18.86 4.29 9.51
N ASN A 267 -17.78 4.00 8.76
CA ASN A 267 -16.58 4.82 8.67
C ASN A 267 -16.19 5.08 7.22
N VAL A 268 -15.57 6.24 6.97
CA VAL A 268 -14.98 6.50 5.65
C VAL A 268 -13.64 5.77 5.57
N PRO A 269 -13.37 4.96 4.53
CA PRO A 269 -12.12 4.23 4.43
C PRO A 269 -10.97 5.21 4.14
N HIS A 270 -9.86 5.07 4.86
CA HIS A 270 -8.62 5.79 4.57
C HIS A 270 -7.68 4.97 3.68
N LEU A 271 -6.59 5.58 3.19
CA LEU A 271 -5.64 4.91 2.28
C LEU A 271 -5.10 3.59 2.85
N GLY A 272 -4.93 3.51 4.18
CA GLY A 272 -4.52 2.29 4.88
C GLY A 272 -5.52 1.14 4.75
N ASN A 273 -6.82 1.41 4.89
CA ASN A 273 -7.85 0.37 4.65
C ASN A 273 -7.87 -0.05 3.18
N ILE A 274 -7.66 0.91 2.27
CA ILE A 274 -7.67 0.66 0.82
C ILE A 274 -6.52 -0.26 0.43
N ILE A 275 -5.27 0.07 0.80
CA ILE A 275 -4.11 -0.76 0.46
C ILE A 275 -4.10 -2.11 1.18
N GLY A 276 -4.53 -2.17 2.44
CA GLY A 276 -4.51 -3.41 3.22
C GLY A 276 -5.50 -4.46 2.71
N CYS A 277 -6.59 -4.02 2.08
CA CYS A 277 -7.69 -4.89 1.68
C CYS A 277 -7.97 -4.77 0.17
N VAL A 278 -8.82 -3.80 -0.22
CA VAL A 278 -9.49 -3.81 -1.53
C VAL A 278 -8.55 -3.58 -2.71
N LEU A 279 -7.54 -2.71 -2.57
CA LEU A 279 -6.57 -2.45 -3.64
C LEU A 279 -5.61 -3.64 -3.82
N SER A 280 -5.19 -4.28 -2.74
CA SER A 280 -4.38 -5.50 -2.83
C SER A 280 -5.14 -6.63 -3.53
N ALA A 281 -6.40 -6.85 -3.15
CA ALA A 281 -7.26 -7.85 -3.79
C ALA A 281 -7.48 -7.56 -5.27
N ASP A 282 -7.69 -6.28 -5.63
CA ASP A 282 -7.90 -5.87 -7.02
C ASP A 282 -6.67 -6.07 -7.90
N ILE A 283 -5.48 -5.70 -7.42
CA ILE A 283 -4.23 -5.92 -8.17
C ILE A 283 -4.06 -7.42 -8.44
N PHE A 284 -4.24 -8.27 -7.43
CA PHE A 284 -4.13 -9.71 -7.60
C PHE A 284 -5.23 -10.28 -8.52
N ALA A 285 -6.48 -9.83 -8.39
CA ALA A 285 -7.57 -10.26 -9.26
C ALA A 285 -7.33 -9.90 -10.72
N ARG A 286 -6.83 -8.69 -11.00
CA ARG A 286 -6.47 -8.28 -12.37
C ARG A 286 -5.34 -9.13 -12.92
N TYR A 287 -4.32 -9.40 -12.12
CA TYR A 287 -3.25 -10.31 -12.50
C TYR A 287 -3.76 -11.73 -12.80
N SER A 288 -4.60 -12.29 -11.93
CA SER A 288 -5.21 -13.62 -12.09
C SER A 288 -6.00 -13.72 -13.39
N ARG A 289 -6.77 -12.68 -13.74
CA ARG A 289 -7.46 -12.58 -15.04
C ARG A 289 -6.47 -12.46 -16.20
N CYS A 290 -5.40 -11.65 -16.07
CA CYS A 290 -4.35 -11.56 -17.09
C CYS A 290 -3.67 -12.91 -17.33
N ALA A 291 -3.47 -13.72 -16.28
CA ALA A 291 -2.88 -15.06 -16.37
C ALA A 291 -3.84 -16.11 -16.98
N GLY A 292 -5.09 -15.74 -17.27
CA GLY A 292 -6.09 -16.62 -17.87
C GLY A 292 -6.86 -17.49 -16.88
N TYR A 293 -6.78 -17.22 -15.57
CA TYR A 293 -7.48 -18.01 -14.56
C TYR A 293 -8.96 -17.61 -14.42
N ASN A 294 -9.84 -18.57 -14.14
CA ASN A 294 -11.24 -18.28 -13.82
C ASN A 294 -11.28 -17.56 -12.48
N THR A 295 -11.51 -16.25 -12.49
CA THR A 295 -11.29 -15.38 -11.33
C THR A 295 -12.60 -14.72 -10.91
N LEU A 296 -12.97 -14.85 -9.63
CA LEU A 296 -14.11 -14.16 -9.03
C LEU A 296 -13.67 -13.33 -7.82
N LEU A 297 -13.82 -12.01 -7.89
CA LEU A 297 -13.53 -11.06 -6.82
C LEU A 297 -14.82 -10.52 -6.18
N ILE A 298 -15.04 -10.88 -4.91
CA ILE A 298 -16.21 -10.49 -4.10
C ILE A 298 -15.79 -9.62 -2.93
N CYS A 299 -16.55 -8.56 -2.66
CA CYS A 299 -16.47 -7.77 -1.44
C CYS A 299 -17.83 -7.12 -1.16
N GLY A 300 -17.94 -6.36 -0.09
CA GLY A 300 -19.12 -5.60 0.28
C GLY A 300 -18.92 -4.90 1.61
N THR A 301 -19.96 -4.24 2.10
CA THR A 301 -19.97 -3.59 3.41
C THR A 301 -20.42 -4.53 4.52
N ASP A 302 -19.72 -4.48 5.65
CA ASP A 302 -20.19 -5.03 6.92
C ASP A 302 -21.02 -3.97 7.65
N GLU A 303 -22.27 -4.29 7.93
CA GLU A 303 -23.31 -3.31 8.29
C GLU A 303 -23.93 -3.53 9.67
N TYR A 304 -23.75 -4.70 10.27
CA TYR A 304 -24.38 -5.05 11.54
C TYR A 304 -23.54 -4.65 12.76
N GLY A 305 -24.16 -4.68 13.93
CA GLY A 305 -23.49 -4.50 15.21
C GLY A 305 -23.62 -3.11 15.83
N THR A 306 -23.15 -3.01 17.07
CA THR A 306 -23.37 -1.85 17.95
C THR A 306 -22.77 -0.55 17.40
N ALA A 307 -21.69 -0.63 16.64
CA ALA A 307 -21.02 0.55 16.09
C ALA A 307 -21.91 1.27 15.07
N THR A 308 -22.73 0.52 14.31
CA THR A 308 -23.73 1.08 13.39
C THR A 308 -24.86 1.74 14.17
N GLU A 309 -25.45 1.08 15.18
CA GLU A 309 -26.51 1.68 16.01
C GLU A 309 -26.06 2.99 16.67
N ASN A 310 -24.84 3.03 17.19
CA ASN A 310 -24.30 4.24 17.82
C ASN A 310 -24.09 5.37 16.83
N LYS A 311 -23.58 5.06 15.63
CA LYS A 311 -23.37 6.07 14.60
C LYS A 311 -24.69 6.58 14.04
N ALA A 312 -25.67 5.70 13.88
CA ALA A 312 -27.04 6.03 13.50
C ALA A 312 -27.66 7.00 14.51
N LEU A 313 -27.55 6.69 15.82
CA LEU A 313 -28.00 7.58 16.89
C LEU A 313 -27.28 8.93 16.87
N ALA A 314 -25.96 8.94 16.69
CA ALA A 314 -25.17 10.17 16.65
C ALA A 314 -25.47 11.07 15.44
N GLU A 315 -25.96 10.50 14.33
CA GLU A 315 -26.37 11.23 13.13
C GLU A 315 -27.88 11.44 13.02
N ASN A 316 -28.66 11.07 14.05
CA ASN A 316 -30.13 11.10 14.03
C ASN A 316 -30.73 10.36 12.82
N MET A 317 -30.21 9.17 12.52
CA MET A 317 -30.68 8.28 11.46
C MET A 317 -31.02 6.90 12.03
N THR A 318 -31.80 6.10 11.30
CA THR A 318 -31.94 4.66 11.58
C THR A 318 -30.66 3.91 11.16
N PRO A 319 -30.38 2.72 11.74
CA PRO A 319 -29.28 1.87 11.29
C PRO A 319 -29.31 1.56 9.79
N ARG A 320 -30.50 1.37 9.21
CA ARG A 320 -30.64 1.13 7.76
C ARG A 320 -30.21 2.33 6.93
N GLU A 321 -30.70 3.53 7.26
CA GLU A 321 -30.41 4.74 6.50
C GLU A 321 -28.91 5.10 6.54
N ILE A 322 -28.25 4.91 7.69
CA ILE A 322 -26.81 5.16 7.77
C ILE A 322 -26.01 4.14 6.95
N CYS A 323 -26.41 2.87 6.96
CA CYS A 323 -25.81 1.85 6.11
C CYS A 323 -25.98 2.19 4.63
N ASP A 324 -27.18 2.63 4.21
CA ASP A 324 -27.45 3.03 2.83
C ASP A 324 -26.57 4.21 2.38
N LYS A 325 -26.50 5.26 3.21
CA LYS A 325 -25.66 6.43 2.97
C LYS A 325 -24.19 6.06 2.78
N TYR A 326 -23.66 5.25 3.68
CA TYR A 326 -22.23 4.93 3.66
C TYR A 326 -21.88 3.81 2.67
N PHE A 327 -22.80 2.89 2.36
CA PHE A 327 -22.60 1.92 1.28
C PHE A 327 -22.31 2.63 -0.04
N GLU A 328 -23.10 3.64 -0.40
CA GLU A 328 -22.86 4.42 -1.62
C GLU A 328 -21.55 5.23 -1.56
N LEU A 329 -21.15 5.69 -0.37
CA LEU A 329 -19.86 6.34 -0.18
C LEU A 329 -18.70 5.36 -0.42
N HIS A 330 -18.75 4.15 0.14
CA HIS A 330 -17.74 3.12 -0.14
C HIS A 330 -17.69 2.75 -1.62
N ASN A 331 -18.87 2.48 -2.21
CA ASN A 331 -19.01 2.10 -3.61
C ASN A 331 -18.42 3.18 -4.54
N SER A 332 -18.72 4.46 -4.30
CA SER A 332 -18.17 5.57 -5.09
C SER A 332 -16.65 5.72 -4.93
N ILE A 333 -16.11 5.62 -3.71
CA ILE A 333 -14.66 5.64 -3.46
C ILE A 333 -13.96 4.51 -4.21
N TYR A 334 -14.45 3.28 -4.09
CA TYR A 334 -13.82 2.12 -4.73
C TYR A 334 -13.91 2.15 -6.25
N ARG A 335 -15.02 2.65 -6.81
CA ARG A 335 -15.13 2.93 -8.25
C ARG A 335 -14.13 3.97 -8.71
N TRP A 336 -13.93 5.06 -7.96
CA TRP A 336 -12.96 6.09 -8.30
C TRP A 336 -11.51 5.56 -8.26
N PHE A 337 -11.18 4.73 -7.26
CA PHE A 337 -9.92 4.00 -7.19
C PHE A 337 -9.78 2.90 -8.27
N GLY A 338 -10.78 2.70 -9.13
CA GLY A 338 -10.74 1.72 -10.21
C GLY A 338 -10.73 0.26 -9.71
N ILE A 339 -11.31 -0.02 -8.55
CA ILE A 339 -11.43 -1.39 -8.02
C ILE A 339 -12.45 -2.17 -8.86
N GLY A 340 -12.01 -3.27 -9.46
CA GLY A 340 -12.78 -4.11 -10.37
C GLY A 340 -13.40 -5.34 -9.70
N PHE A 341 -14.30 -5.11 -8.74
CA PHE A 341 -15.13 -6.16 -8.14
C PHE A 341 -16.05 -6.79 -9.20
N ASP A 342 -16.19 -8.11 -9.18
CA ASP A 342 -17.25 -8.78 -9.94
C ASP A 342 -18.61 -8.56 -9.27
N TYR A 343 -18.60 -8.46 -7.93
CA TYR A 343 -19.75 -8.00 -7.16
C TYR A 343 -19.32 -7.29 -5.87
N PHE A 344 -19.91 -6.11 -5.62
CA PHE A 344 -19.78 -5.37 -4.37
C PHE A 344 -21.15 -5.32 -3.66
N GLY A 345 -21.30 -6.11 -2.60
CA GLY A 345 -22.58 -6.37 -1.92
C GLY A 345 -22.67 -5.80 -0.51
N ARG A 346 -23.63 -6.33 0.27
CA ARG A 346 -23.99 -5.84 1.61
C ARG A 346 -24.35 -7.03 2.51
N THR A 347 -24.05 -6.96 3.81
CA THR A 347 -24.48 -8.00 4.75
C THR A 347 -25.96 -7.88 5.15
N THR A 348 -26.61 -6.72 4.98
CA THR A 348 -28.02 -6.52 5.34
C THR A 348 -29.01 -7.01 4.25
N THR A 349 -28.94 -8.30 3.92
CA THR A 349 -29.78 -8.94 2.90
C THR A 349 -30.51 -10.17 3.44
N GLN A 350 -31.58 -10.57 2.76
CA GLN A 350 -32.30 -11.81 3.11
C GLN A 350 -31.40 -13.03 2.89
N GLU A 351 -30.60 -13.04 1.82
CA GLU A 351 -29.68 -14.12 1.51
C GLU A 351 -28.63 -14.33 2.61
N GLN A 352 -28.15 -13.25 3.24
CA GLN A 352 -27.29 -13.34 4.42
C GLN A 352 -28.02 -14.01 5.58
N THR A 353 -29.24 -13.56 5.90
CA THR A 353 -30.05 -14.11 6.99
C THR A 353 -30.26 -15.61 6.81
N ASP A 354 -30.68 -16.03 5.61
CA ASP A 354 -30.94 -17.44 5.31
C ASP A 354 -29.68 -18.30 5.49
N ILE A 355 -28.55 -17.87 4.92
CA ILE A 355 -27.28 -18.61 4.98
C ILE A 355 -26.77 -18.74 6.42
N VAL A 356 -26.81 -17.65 7.19
CA VAL A 356 -26.31 -17.64 8.58
C VAL A 356 -27.19 -18.50 9.48
N GLN A 357 -28.51 -18.40 9.32
CA GLN A 357 -29.45 -19.21 10.10
C GLN A 357 -29.37 -20.70 9.74
N GLU A 358 -29.17 -21.05 8.46
CA GLU A 358 -28.91 -22.42 8.03
C GLU A 358 -27.63 -22.97 8.66
N ALA A 359 -26.53 -22.21 8.57
CA ALA A 359 -25.26 -22.62 9.13
C ALA A 359 -25.29 -22.73 10.66
N PHE A 360 -25.98 -21.83 11.35
CA PHE A 360 -26.22 -21.96 12.78
C PHE A 360 -26.95 -23.26 13.12
N LYS A 361 -28.01 -23.61 12.38
CA LYS A 361 -28.74 -24.88 12.59
C LYS A 361 -27.82 -26.09 12.40
N ASP A 362 -26.96 -26.07 11.38
CA ASP A 362 -26.01 -27.15 11.12
C ASP A 362 -25.00 -27.31 12.27
N VAL A 363 -24.38 -26.22 12.71
CA VAL A 363 -23.38 -26.21 13.79
C VAL A 363 -24.02 -26.60 15.13
N HIS A 364 -25.23 -26.10 15.40
CA HIS A 364 -25.99 -26.46 16.58
C HIS A 364 -26.34 -27.96 16.58
N SER A 365 -26.81 -28.49 15.44
CA SER A 365 -27.13 -29.92 15.30
C SER A 365 -25.90 -30.81 15.40
N ALA A 366 -24.72 -30.32 15.02
CA ALA A 366 -23.44 -30.99 15.23
C ALA A 366 -22.93 -30.92 16.70
N GLY A 367 -23.67 -30.24 17.59
CA GLY A 367 -23.36 -30.14 19.01
C GLY A 367 -22.16 -29.25 19.32
N TYR A 368 -21.93 -28.20 18.53
CA TYR A 368 -20.85 -27.23 18.75
C TYR A 368 -21.34 -25.91 19.38
N ILE A 369 -22.62 -25.81 19.71
CA ILE A 369 -23.19 -24.64 20.38
C ILE A 369 -23.47 -24.98 21.84
N ILE A 370 -22.98 -24.11 22.74
CA ILE A 370 -23.26 -24.17 24.17
C ILE A 370 -24.02 -22.92 24.61
N THR A 371 -24.83 -23.05 25.65
CA THR A 371 -25.57 -21.93 26.25
C THR A 371 -24.99 -21.63 27.62
N GLU A 372 -24.62 -20.37 27.87
CA GLU A 372 -24.18 -19.89 29.19
C GLU A 372 -24.93 -18.61 29.56
N SER A 373 -25.23 -18.44 30.84
CA SER A 373 -25.86 -17.22 31.35
C SER A 373 -24.78 -16.21 31.76
N VAL A 374 -24.88 -14.99 31.24
CA VAL A 374 -23.91 -13.91 31.51
C VAL A 374 -24.61 -12.79 32.27
N GLU A 375 -24.05 -12.37 33.40
CA GLU A 375 -24.54 -11.20 34.13
C GLU A 375 -24.10 -9.90 33.43
N GLN A 376 -25.08 -9.07 33.09
CA GLN A 376 -24.84 -7.81 32.39
C GLN A 376 -25.70 -6.68 32.99
N LEU A 377 -25.21 -5.45 32.86
CA LEU A 377 -25.95 -4.27 33.29
C LEU A 377 -27.01 -3.88 32.24
N LEU A 378 -28.28 -3.89 32.64
CA LEU A 378 -29.43 -3.46 31.83
C LEU A 378 -29.84 -2.04 32.22
N CYS A 379 -29.86 -1.12 31.26
CA CYS A 379 -30.50 0.18 31.44
C CYS A 379 -31.98 0.06 31.09
N GLN A 380 -32.86 0.11 32.08
CA GLN A 380 -34.32 0.00 31.86
C GLN A 380 -34.88 1.16 31.05
N LYS A 381 -34.35 2.38 31.25
CA LYS A 381 -34.80 3.58 30.51
C LYS A 381 -34.41 3.55 29.03
N CYS A 382 -33.21 3.05 28.72
CA CYS A 382 -32.76 2.89 27.34
C CYS A 382 -33.19 1.54 26.72
N ASP A 383 -33.84 0.67 27.49
CA ASP A 383 -34.25 -0.68 27.09
C ASP A 383 -33.13 -1.45 26.36
N ARG A 384 -31.92 -1.47 26.97
CA ARG A 384 -30.76 -2.15 26.41
C ARG A 384 -29.71 -2.53 27.44
N PHE A 385 -29.02 -3.63 27.20
CA PHE A 385 -27.82 -3.99 27.93
C PHE A 385 -26.67 -3.01 27.59
N LEU A 386 -25.87 -2.68 28.59
CA LEU A 386 -24.79 -1.71 28.49
C LEU A 386 -23.46 -2.43 28.31
N ALA A 387 -22.77 -2.13 27.21
CA ALA A 387 -21.36 -2.42 27.08
C ALA A 387 -20.56 -1.54 28.06
N ASP A 388 -19.37 -1.98 28.48
CA ASP A 388 -18.50 -1.32 29.46
C ASP A 388 -18.30 0.18 29.21
N ARG A 389 -18.11 0.58 27.95
CA ARG A 389 -17.96 1.99 27.52
C ARG A 389 -19.19 2.88 27.76
N PHE A 390 -20.36 2.28 27.98
CA PHE A 390 -21.61 2.95 28.32
C PHE A 390 -21.96 2.86 29.80
N VAL A 391 -21.07 2.31 30.61
CA VAL A 391 -21.17 2.27 32.06
C VAL A 391 -20.09 3.17 32.63
N GLU A 392 -20.50 4.10 33.47
CA GLU A 392 -19.60 4.85 34.34
C GLU A 392 -20.01 4.60 35.79
N GLY A 393 -19.09 4.74 36.72
CA GLY A 393 -19.39 4.54 38.14
C GLY A 393 -18.19 4.80 39.03
N THR A 394 -18.40 4.64 40.34
CA THR A 394 -17.32 4.77 41.31
C THR A 394 -16.41 3.54 41.26
N CYS A 395 -15.10 3.76 41.14
CA CYS A 395 -14.08 2.72 41.09
C CYS A 395 -14.15 1.82 42.35
N PRO A 396 -14.29 0.49 42.19
CA PRO A 396 -14.36 -0.44 43.31
C PRO A 396 -13.00 -0.73 43.96
N HIS A 397 -11.90 -0.27 43.35
CA HIS A 397 -10.58 -0.55 43.88
C HIS A 397 -10.36 0.16 45.23
N PRO A 398 -10.02 -0.59 46.31
CA PRO A 398 -9.79 0.00 47.64
C PRO A 398 -8.79 1.15 47.59
N GLY A 399 -9.15 2.28 48.23
CA GLY A 399 -8.32 3.48 48.29
C GLY A 399 -8.37 4.40 47.05
N CYS A 400 -9.00 4.00 45.94
CA CYS A 400 -9.09 4.85 44.74
C CYS A 400 -10.31 5.79 44.75
N GLY A 401 -11.50 5.22 44.87
CA GLY A 401 -12.79 5.94 44.98
C GLY A 401 -13.13 6.88 43.81
N TYR A 402 -12.49 6.75 42.64
CA TYR A 402 -12.74 7.62 41.48
C TYR A 402 -14.19 7.51 41.01
N ALA A 403 -14.96 8.60 41.03
CA ALA A 403 -16.41 8.59 40.83
C ALA A 403 -16.87 8.27 39.40
N ASP A 404 -15.97 8.39 38.42
CA ASP A 404 -16.26 8.31 36.98
C ASP A 404 -15.39 7.26 36.28
N ALA A 405 -15.07 6.17 36.97
CA ALA A 405 -14.42 5.02 36.34
C ALA A 405 -15.31 4.44 35.25
N ARG A 406 -14.70 4.01 34.14
CA ARG A 406 -15.38 3.35 33.04
C ARG A 406 -15.60 1.87 33.38
N GLY A 407 -16.54 1.23 32.71
CA GLY A 407 -16.87 -0.18 32.93
C GLY A 407 -15.75 -1.17 32.61
N ASP A 408 -14.67 -0.75 31.96
CA ASP A 408 -13.53 -1.56 31.55
C ASP A 408 -12.24 -1.22 32.32
N GLN A 409 -12.08 0.05 32.70
CA GLN A 409 -10.87 0.57 33.32
C GLN A 409 -11.13 1.85 34.11
N CYS A 410 -10.48 1.98 35.28
CA CYS A 410 -10.43 3.24 36.00
C CYS A 410 -9.26 4.10 35.50
N ASP A 411 -9.56 5.27 34.94
CA ASP A 411 -8.54 6.18 34.40
C ASP A 411 -7.66 6.82 35.50
N LYS A 412 -8.10 6.82 36.77
CA LYS A 412 -7.31 7.37 37.90
C LYS A 412 -6.23 6.40 38.41
N CYS A 413 -6.55 5.13 38.60
CA CYS A 413 -5.59 4.14 39.13
C CYS A 413 -5.08 3.14 38.08
N GLY A 414 -5.58 3.24 36.85
CA GLY A 414 -5.19 2.37 35.72
C GLY A 414 -5.72 0.94 35.80
N LYS A 415 -6.42 0.56 36.87
CA LYS A 415 -6.86 -0.82 37.11
C LYS A 415 -8.03 -1.21 36.21
N LEU A 416 -7.95 -2.41 35.64
CA LEU A 416 -9.06 -3.03 34.92
C LEU A 416 -10.15 -3.43 35.92
N VAL A 417 -11.39 -3.15 35.56
CA VAL A 417 -12.57 -3.40 36.38
C VAL A 417 -13.64 -4.02 35.50
N ASN A 418 -14.51 -4.86 36.06
CA ASN A 418 -15.71 -5.28 35.35
C ASN A 418 -16.83 -4.25 35.60
N ALA A 419 -17.65 -3.97 34.58
CA ALA A 419 -18.72 -2.99 34.70
C ALA A 419 -19.71 -3.33 35.82
N THR A 420 -19.93 -4.62 36.08
CA THR A 420 -20.78 -5.15 37.15
C THR A 420 -20.21 -4.92 38.56
N GLU A 421 -18.91 -4.66 38.68
CA GLU A 421 -18.22 -4.38 39.95
C GLU A 421 -18.21 -2.89 40.31
N LEU A 422 -18.57 -1.99 39.37
CA LEU A 422 -18.60 -0.56 39.63
C LEU A 422 -19.60 -0.21 40.75
N ILE A 423 -19.18 0.63 41.69
CA ILE A 423 -20.04 1.13 42.76
C ILE A 423 -20.91 2.26 42.20
N ARG A 424 -22.23 2.18 42.38
CA ARG A 424 -23.21 3.14 41.79
C ARG A 424 -22.99 3.31 40.28
N PRO A 425 -23.14 2.23 39.50
CA PRO A 425 -23.02 2.33 38.05
C PRO A 425 -24.14 3.22 37.53
N ARG A 426 -23.88 3.92 36.43
CA ARG A 426 -24.83 4.77 35.71
C ARG A 426 -24.63 4.62 34.21
N CYS A 427 -25.73 4.67 33.48
CA CYS A 427 -25.73 4.64 32.02
C CYS A 427 -25.18 5.96 31.46
N LYS A 428 -24.09 5.93 30.70
CA LYS A 428 -23.50 7.12 30.07
C LYS A 428 -24.46 7.88 29.14
N VAL A 429 -25.49 7.20 28.62
CA VAL A 429 -26.43 7.78 27.65
C VAL A 429 -27.58 8.54 28.31
N CYS A 430 -28.18 8.02 29.38
CA CYS A 430 -29.35 8.62 30.01
C CYS A 430 -29.17 8.95 31.50
N ASN A 431 -27.97 8.69 32.03
CA ASN A 431 -27.53 8.94 33.40
C ASN A 431 -28.32 8.19 34.50
N THR A 432 -29.15 7.21 34.15
CA THR A 432 -29.89 6.39 35.13
C THR A 432 -29.06 5.20 35.61
N ALA A 433 -29.29 4.74 36.85
CA ALA A 433 -28.68 3.52 37.37
C ALA A 433 -29.16 2.29 36.56
N PRO A 434 -28.25 1.48 35.99
CA PRO A 434 -28.60 0.20 35.42
C PRO A 434 -28.81 -0.85 36.52
N ILE A 435 -29.47 -1.94 36.17
CA ILE A 435 -29.69 -3.09 37.04
C ILE A 435 -28.92 -4.30 36.52
N LEU A 436 -28.42 -5.15 37.42
CA LEU A 436 -27.81 -6.41 37.04
C LEU A 436 -28.89 -7.40 36.60
N ARG A 437 -28.70 -8.01 35.43
CA ARG A 437 -29.60 -9.03 34.88
C ARG A 437 -28.78 -10.14 34.24
N SER A 438 -29.19 -11.38 34.50
CA SER A 438 -28.67 -12.53 33.78
C SER A 438 -29.26 -12.54 32.36
N SER A 439 -28.42 -12.84 31.39
CA SER A 439 -28.76 -12.88 29.98
C SER A 439 -28.14 -14.13 29.37
N ASP A 440 -28.96 -15.07 28.92
CA ASP A 440 -28.46 -16.28 28.26
C ASP A 440 -27.85 -15.92 26.91
N GLN A 441 -26.68 -16.51 26.63
CA GLN A 441 -25.94 -16.32 25.40
C GLN A 441 -25.55 -17.67 24.80
N LEU A 442 -25.50 -17.74 23.48
CA LEU A 442 -24.96 -18.89 22.77
C LEU A 442 -23.48 -18.66 22.48
N PHE A 443 -22.69 -19.73 22.59
CA PHE A 443 -21.26 -19.74 22.29
C PHE A 443 -20.94 -20.86 21.31
N ILE A 444 -20.00 -20.59 20.40
CA ILE A 444 -19.36 -21.64 19.61
C ILE A 444 -18.27 -22.29 20.46
N ASP A 445 -18.32 -23.61 20.61
CA ASP A 445 -17.33 -24.44 21.29
C ASP A 445 -16.10 -24.64 20.38
N LEU A 446 -15.27 -23.60 20.30
CA LEU A 446 -13.98 -23.66 19.62
C LEU A 446 -13.03 -24.74 20.18
N PRO A 447 -12.94 -24.99 21.51
CA PRO A 447 -12.14 -26.10 22.03
C PRO A 447 -12.47 -27.43 21.35
N LYS A 448 -13.76 -27.73 21.17
CA LYS A 448 -14.20 -28.96 20.47
C LYS A 448 -13.81 -28.98 18.99
N ALA A 449 -13.73 -27.83 18.32
CA ALA A 449 -13.33 -27.73 16.91
C ALA A 449 -11.81 -27.73 16.70
N GLU A 450 -11.04 -27.38 17.74
CA GLU A 450 -9.59 -27.15 17.68
C GLU A 450 -8.79 -28.31 17.05
N PRO A 451 -9.03 -29.60 17.36
CA PRO A 451 -8.23 -30.69 16.77
C PRO A 451 -8.32 -30.73 15.24
N ARG A 452 -9.53 -30.56 14.68
CA ARG A 452 -9.75 -30.54 13.22
C ARG A 452 -9.20 -29.27 12.59
N LEU A 453 -9.30 -28.15 13.31
CA LEU A 453 -8.72 -26.89 12.86
C LEU A 453 -7.20 -26.99 12.74
N ARG A 454 -6.51 -27.56 13.74
CA ARG A 454 -5.05 -27.75 13.71
C ARG A 454 -4.62 -28.58 12.50
N GLU A 455 -5.29 -29.70 12.27
CA GLU A 455 -5.01 -30.57 11.11
C GLU A 455 -5.14 -29.81 9.77
N TRP A 456 -6.17 -28.96 9.65
CA TRP A 456 -6.35 -28.12 8.47
C TRP A 456 -5.27 -27.03 8.35
N VAL A 457 -4.98 -26.31 9.45
CA VAL A 457 -3.96 -25.24 9.46
C VAL A 457 -2.59 -25.78 9.05
N ASP A 458 -2.18 -26.93 9.59
CA ASP A 458 -0.87 -27.53 9.27
C ASP A 458 -0.71 -27.85 7.77
N LYS A 459 -1.82 -28.13 7.08
CA LYS A 459 -1.83 -28.37 5.62
C LYS A 459 -1.94 -27.08 4.81
N ALA A 460 -2.78 -26.14 5.25
CA ALA A 460 -3.15 -24.96 4.48
C ALA A 460 -2.17 -23.79 4.63
N GLU A 461 -1.49 -23.67 5.78
CA GLU A 461 -0.80 -22.43 6.12
C GLU A 461 0.37 -22.11 5.19
N ASN A 462 0.95 -23.08 4.47
CA ASN A 462 2.14 -22.90 3.64
C ASN A 462 2.03 -21.69 2.68
N GLY A 463 0.84 -21.45 2.13
CA GLY A 463 0.55 -20.33 1.22
C GLY A 463 0.21 -18.99 1.87
N TRP A 464 0.20 -18.89 3.21
CA TRP A 464 -0.19 -17.67 3.94
C TRP A 464 0.99 -16.72 4.18
N THR A 465 0.68 -15.45 4.39
CA THR A 465 1.68 -14.47 4.83
C THR A 465 2.25 -14.84 6.21
N HIS A 466 3.50 -14.46 6.46
CA HIS A 466 4.21 -14.84 7.68
C HIS A 466 3.48 -14.36 8.95
N ASN A 467 3.00 -13.12 8.97
CA ASN A 467 2.22 -12.56 10.06
C ASN A 467 0.92 -13.35 10.32
N ALA A 468 0.21 -13.79 9.28
CA ALA A 468 -0.99 -14.60 9.42
C ALA A 468 -0.70 -15.96 10.08
N LYS A 469 0.40 -16.62 9.68
CA LYS A 469 0.88 -17.86 10.32
C LYS A 469 1.18 -17.66 11.80
N VAL A 470 1.95 -16.61 12.11
CA VAL A 470 2.37 -16.30 13.49
C VAL A 470 1.15 -16.04 14.39
N ILE A 471 0.21 -15.20 13.93
CA ILE A 471 -1.00 -14.88 14.69
C ILE A 471 -1.86 -16.13 14.91
N THR A 472 -2.07 -16.93 13.86
CA THR A 472 -2.89 -18.15 13.95
C THR A 472 -2.27 -19.17 14.91
N ARG A 473 -0.96 -19.43 14.79
CA ARG A 473 -0.24 -20.35 15.68
C ARG A 473 -0.19 -19.83 17.12
N ALA A 474 -0.17 -18.52 17.35
CA ALA A 474 -0.26 -17.95 18.69
C ALA A 474 -1.63 -18.27 19.33
N TRP A 475 -2.74 -18.02 18.61
CA TRP A 475 -4.09 -18.36 19.06
C TRP A 475 -4.25 -19.86 19.38
N LEU A 476 -3.72 -20.73 18.50
CA LEU A 476 -3.75 -22.16 18.75
C LEU A 476 -2.90 -22.55 19.96
N ARG A 477 -1.74 -21.94 20.19
CA ARG A 477 -0.87 -22.26 21.32
C ARG A 477 -1.49 -21.91 22.67
N GLU A 478 -2.25 -20.82 22.75
CA GLU A 478 -2.97 -20.40 23.96
C GLU A 478 -4.12 -21.35 24.33
N GLY A 479 -4.60 -22.16 23.37
CA GLY A 479 -5.81 -22.98 23.51
C GLY A 479 -7.06 -22.15 23.20
N LEU A 480 -7.92 -22.68 22.34
CA LEU A 480 -9.14 -21.97 21.95
C LEU A 480 -10.17 -22.03 23.07
N LYS A 481 -10.85 -20.91 23.31
CA LYS A 481 -11.93 -20.78 24.30
C LYS A 481 -13.27 -20.66 23.61
N PRO A 482 -14.39 -21.06 24.25
CA PRO A 482 -15.71 -20.79 23.71
C PRO A 482 -15.90 -19.29 23.42
N ARG A 483 -16.53 -18.97 22.29
CA ARG A 483 -16.76 -17.59 21.87
C ARG A 483 -18.24 -17.30 21.73
N CYS A 484 -18.71 -16.24 22.40
CA CYS A 484 -20.10 -15.83 22.36
C CYS A 484 -20.50 -15.36 20.96
N ILE A 485 -21.51 -15.99 20.36
CA ILE A 485 -22.03 -15.72 19.03
C ILE A 485 -23.36 -14.96 19.01
N THR A 486 -23.89 -14.56 20.17
CA THR A 486 -25.13 -13.78 20.28
C THR A 486 -24.91 -12.44 20.98
N ARG A 487 -25.76 -11.45 20.70
CA ARG A 487 -25.74 -10.14 21.35
C ARG A 487 -27.16 -9.64 21.58
N ASP A 488 -27.34 -8.90 22.66
CA ASP A 488 -28.56 -8.16 22.96
C ASP A 488 -28.61 -6.83 22.21
N LEU A 489 -28.70 -6.91 20.88
CA LEU A 489 -28.83 -5.76 19.99
C LEU A 489 -30.12 -5.88 19.18
N LYS A 490 -30.59 -4.73 18.65
CA LYS A 490 -31.75 -4.70 17.76
C LYS A 490 -31.31 -4.81 16.29
N TRP A 491 -30.13 -4.29 15.95
CA TRP A 491 -29.57 -4.30 14.60
C TRP A 491 -28.59 -5.46 14.36
N GLY A 492 -29.12 -6.56 13.84
CA GLY A 492 -28.38 -7.78 13.50
C GLY A 492 -29.31 -8.85 12.93
N ILE A 493 -28.75 -10.03 12.62
CA ILE A 493 -29.54 -11.17 12.15
C ILE A 493 -30.22 -11.85 13.35
N PRO A 494 -31.55 -12.00 13.36
CA PRO A 494 -32.26 -12.68 14.44
C PRO A 494 -31.80 -14.13 14.62
N VAL A 495 -31.69 -14.57 15.87
CA VAL A 495 -31.27 -15.93 16.21
C VAL A 495 -32.48 -16.87 16.20
N PRO A 496 -32.53 -17.93 15.37
CA PRO A 496 -33.65 -18.85 15.29
C PRO A 496 -33.56 -19.91 16.40
N HIS A 497 -33.60 -19.48 17.66
CA HIS A 497 -33.53 -20.33 18.86
C HIS A 497 -34.51 -19.85 19.93
N SER A 498 -35.16 -20.80 20.62
CA SER A 498 -36.15 -20.48 21.65
C SER A 498 -35.53 -19.66 22.79
N GLY A 499 -36.17 -18.57 23.20
CA GLY A 499 -35.67 -17.66 24.24
C GLY A 499 -34.68 -16.60 23.73
N PHE A 500 -34.39 -16.58 22.43
CA PHE A 500 -33.46 -15.63 21.79
C PHE A 500 -34.18 -14.66 20.83
N GLU A 501 -35.49 -14.51 20.94
CA GLU A 501 -36.34 -13.72 20.01
C GLU A 501 -35.98 -12.23 19.98
N LYS A 502 -35.32 -11.71 21.03
CA LYS A 502 -34.85 -10.33 21.15
C LYS A 502 -33.33 -10.19 21.01
N LYS A 503 -32.66 -11.23 20.51
CA LYS A 503 -31.20 -11.29 20.35
C LYS A 503 -30.85 -11.48 18.88
N VAL A 504 -29.67 -11.03 18.53
CA VAL A 504 -29.10 -11.16 17.19
C VAL A 504 -27.77 -11.89 17.25
N PHE A 505 -27.35 -12.45 16.13
CA PHE A 505 -26.00 -12.96 15.99
C PHE A 505 -24.96 -11.85 16.17
N TYR A 506 -23.85 -12.20 16.79
CA TYR A 506 -22.69 -11.34 16.91
C TYR A 506 -22.04 -11.18 15.54
N VAL A 507 -21.71 -9.93 15.17
CA VAL A 507 -21.17 -9.58 13.85
C VAL A 507 -19.98 -10.44 13.39
N TRP A 508 -19.12 -10.86 14.32
CA TRP A 508 -17.94 -11.67 13.99
C TRP A 508 -18.23 -13.16 13.78
N PHE A 509 -19.46 -13.61 14.06
CA PHE A 509 -19.94 -14.93 13.65
C PHE A 509 -20.52 -14.88 12.23
N ASP A 510 -21.32 -13.86 11.89
CA ASP A 510 -22.04 -13.83 10.62
C ASP A 510 -21.31 -13.10 9.48
N ALA A 511 -20.48 -12.09 9.76
CA ALA A 511 -19.82 -11.28 8.73
C ALA A 511 -19.03 -12.11 7.68
N PRO A 512 -18.28 -13.18 8.03
CA PRO A 512 -17.62 -14.01 7.03
C PRO A 512 -18.57 -14.75 6.07
N PHE A 513 -19.82 -15.04 6.48
CA PHE A 513 -20.85 -15.55 5.56
C PHE A 513 -21.29 -14.51 4.53
N GLY A 514 -20.98 -13.23 4.76
CA GLY A 514 -21.14 -12.14 3.81
C GLY A 514 -20.52 -12.48 2.46
N TYR A 515 -19.36 -13.14 2.43
CA TYR A 515 -18.72 -13.57 1.19
C TYR A 515 -19.61 -14.53 0.39
N VAL A 516 -20.27 -15.48 1.08
CA VAL A 516 -21.14 -16.48 0.48
C VAL A 516 -22.45 -15.84 0.01
N SER A 517 -23.08 -15.01 0.85
CA SER A 517 -24.35 -14.36 0.53
C SER A 517 -24.22 -13.37 -0.63
N MET A 518 -23.12 -12.61 -0.68
CA MET A 518 -22.81 -11.72 -1.80
C MET A 518 -22.55 -12.53 -3.09
N THR A 519 -21.91 -13.70 -3.00
CA THR A 519 -21.76 -14.59 -4.16
C THR A 519 -23.11 -15.15 -4.63
N LYS A 520 -24.03 -15.46 -3.71
CA LYS A 520 -25.41 -15.89 -4.02
C LYS A 520 -26.23 -14.79 -4.72
N ARG A 521 -25.95 -13.52 -4.40
CA ARG A 521 -26.53 -12.36 -5.11
C ARG A 521 -25.93 -12.18 -6.50
N TYR A 522 -24.64 -12.47 -6.67
CA TYR A 522 -23.96 -12.45 -7.96
C TYR A 522 -24.44 -13.56 -8.91
N THR A 523 -24.56 -14.80 -8.41
CA THR A 523 -25.04 -15.95 -9.18
C THR A 523 -25.82 -16.93 -8.33
N LYS A 524 -26.88 -17.53 -8.91
CA LYS A 524 -27.66 -18.58 -8.25
C LYS A 524 -26.85 -19.87 -8.06
N GLU A 525 -25.78 -20.05 -8.83
CA GLU A 525 -24.89 -21.22 -8.76
C GLU A 525 -23.70 -21.01 -7.82
N TYR A 526 -23.83 -20.15 -6.80
CA TYR A 526 -22.76 -19.78 -5.86
C TYR A 526 -22.10 -20.97 -5.16
N GLN A 527 -22.84 -22.07 -4.98
CA GLN A 527 -22.31 -23.31 -4.40
C GLN A 527 -21.16 -23.88 -5.23
N LYS A 528 -21.11 -23.64 -6.56
CA LYS A 528 -19.95 -24.07 -7.36
C LYS A 528 -18.64 -23.45 -6.88
N TRP A 529 -18.69 -22.26 -6.27
CA TRP A 529 -17.52 -21.60 -5.68
C TRP A 529 -17.29 -21.98 -4.21
N TRP A 530 -18.36 -22.12 -3.42
CA TRP A 530 -18.28 -22.26 -1.96
C TRP A 530 -18.48 -23.67 -1.41
N GLN A 531 -18.93 -24.60 -2.25
CA GLN A 531 -19.13 -26.03 -2.00
C GLN A 531 -18.90 -26.79 -3.33
N PRO A 532 -17.71 -26.68 -3.95
CA PRO A 532 -17.47 -27.25 -5.27
C PRO A 532 -17.65 -28.76 -5.30
N ALA A 533 -18.13 -29.29 -6.42
CA ALA A 533 -18.19 -30.73 -6.65
C ALA A 533 -16.77 -31.33 -6.70
N LYS A 534 -16.66 -32.62 -6.38
CA LYS A 534 -15.38 -33.34 -6.49
C LYS A 534 -14.80 -33.21 -7.91
N GLY A 535 -13.50 -32.91 -8.01
CA GLY A 535 -12.79 -32.71 -9.28
C GLY A 535 -12.77 -31.26 -9.79
N THR A 536 -13.44 -30.33 -9.10
CA THR A 536 -13.33 -28.89 -9.35
C THR A 536 -12.68 -28.23 -8.14
N ASP A 537 -11.41 -27.87 -8.26
CA ASP A 537 -10.69 -27.22 -7.17
C ASP A 537 -10.88 -25.70 -7.24
N VAL A 538 -11.13 -25.07 -6.09
CA VAL A 538 -11.24 -23.62 -5.92
C VAL A 538 -10.19 -23.16 -4.91
N GLU A 539 -9.29 -22.30 -5.35
CA GLU A 539 -8.30 -21.63 -4.49
C GLU A 539 -8.91 -20.34 -3.93
N LEU A 540 -9.16 -20.31 -2.62
CA LEU A 540 -9.67 -19.10 -1.95
C LEU A 540 -8.51 -18.24 -1.43
N PHE A 541 -8.38 -17.03 -1.98
CA PHE A 541 -7.49 -15.97 -1.52
C PHE A 541 -8.26 -14.92 -0.73
N GLN A 542 -7.86 -14.67 0.52
CA GLN A 542 -8.47 -13.66 1.37
C GLN A 542 -7.48 -12.54 1.71
N PHE A 543 -7.79 -11.31 1.29
CA PHE A 543 -6.98 -10.12 1.51
C PHE A 543 -7.53 -9.30 2.67
N MET A 544 -6.70 -9.04 3.68
CA MET A 544 -7.11 -8.36 4.91
C MET A 544 -5.94 -7.67 5.61
N ALA A 545 -6.24 -6.81 6.59
CA ALA A 545 -5.25 -6.38 7.57
C ALA A 545 -5.11 -7.44 8.68
N LYS A 546 -3.97 -7.42 9.40
CA LYS A 546 -3.58 -8.46 10.38
C LYS A 546 -4.58 -8.68 11.53
N ASP A 547 -5.38 -7.68 11.87
CA ASP A 547 -6.43 -7.73 12.89
C ASP A 547 -7.56 -8.70 12.53
N ASN A 548 -7.82 -8.92 11.23
CA ASN A 548 -8.86 -9.83 10.77
C ASN A 548 -8.43 -11.30 10.71
N VAL A 549 -7.14 -11.59 10.88
CA VAL A 549 -6.59 -12.95 10.72
C VAL A 549 -7.31 -13.98 11.60
N PRO A 550 -7.49 -13.78 12.92
CA PRO A 550 -8.10 -14.80 13.77
C PRO A 550 -9.52 -15.20 13.33
N PHE A 551 -10.27 -14.27 12.76
CA PHE A 551 -11.62 -14.56 12.28
C PHE A 551 -11.61 -15.45 11.04
N HIS A 552 -10.59 -15.34 10.20
CA HIS A 552 -10.48 -16.06 8.93
C HIS A 552 -9.60 -17.32 9.00
N SER A 553 -8.74 -17.42 10.01
CA SER A 553 -7.88 -18.60 10.23
C SER A 553 -8.33 -19.49 11.38
N VAL A 554 -9.16 -18.99 12.30
CA VAL A 554 -9.61 -19.74 13.49
C VAL A 554 -11.13 -19.83 13.53
N VAL A 555 -11.82 -18.70 13.72
CA VAL A 555 -13.26 -18.71 14.02
C VAL A 555 -14.08 -19.26 12.86
N TRP A 556 -13.95 -18.65 11.68
CA TRP A 556 -14.74 -19.02 10.52
C TRP A 556 -14.44 -20.43 10.00
N PRO A 557 -13.16 -20.85 9.85
CA PRO A 557 -12.85 -22.23 9.51
C PRO A 557 -13.34 -23.25 10.55
N SER A 558 -13.30 -22.94 11.85
CA SER A 558 -13.86 -23.84 12.88
C SER A 558 -15.34 -24.09 12.69
N VAL A 559 -16.10 -23.03 12.36
CA VAL A 559 -17.54 -23.13 12.06
C VAL A 559 -17.77 -23.97 10.80
N LEU A 560 -17.03 -23.72 9.72
CA LEU A 560 -17.16 -24.50 8.48
C LEU A 560 -16.76 -25.98 8.65
N LEU A 561 -15.73 -26.25 9.43
CA LEU A 561 -15.30 -27.61 9.76
C LEU A 561 -16.34 -28.34 10.63
N ALA A 562 -16.99 -27.63 11.55
CA ALA A 562 -18.11 -28.18 12.32
C ALA A 562 -19.31 -28.54 11.43
N ILE A 563 -19.65 -27.69 10.45
CA ILE A 563 -20.71 -27.95 9.46
C ILE A 563 -20.38 -29.19 8.61
N ASN A 564 -19.13 -29.33 8.19
CA ASN A 564 -18.61 -30.50 7.46
C ASN A 564 -19.37 -30.85 6.15
N LYS A 565 -19.86 -29.84 5.41
CA LYS A 565 -20.59 -30.00 4.13
C LYS A 565 -19.73 -29.74 2.88
N GLY A 566 -18.41 -29.94 2.96
CA GLY A 566 -17.51 -29.71 1.83
C GLY A 566 -17.37 -28.25 1.42
N HIS A 567 -17.43 -27.33 2.39
CA HIS A 567 -17.23 -25.90 2.13
C HIS A 567 -15.79 -25.59 1.71
N THR A 568 -15.64 -24.63 0.79
CA THR A 568 -14.34 -24.07 0.42
C THR A 568 -13.72 -23.37 1.63
N LEU A 569 -12.56 -23.86 2.08
CA LEU A 569 -11.75 -23.21 3.11
C LEU A 569 -10.67 -22.34 2.46
N VAL A 570 -10.17 -21.35 3.21
CA VAL A 570 -9.15 -20.43 2.69
C VAL A 570 -7.85 -21.17 2.36
N SER A 571 -7.38 -21.00 1.14
CA SER A 571 -6.08 -21.53 0.67
C SER A 571 -4.96 -20.55 1.01
N HIS A 572 -5.22 -19.25 0.86
CA HIS A 572 -4.23 -18.18 1.04
C HIS A 572 -4.79 -17.02 1.86
N ILE A 573 -4.25 -16.79 3.05
CA ILE A 573 -4.49 -15.56 3.82
C ILE A 573 -3.39 -14.55 3.50
N MET A 574 -3.77 -13.48 2.82
CA MET A 574 -2.90 -12.38 2.43
C MET A 574 -3.07 -11.21 3.39
N ALA A 575 -2.46 -11.32 4.58
CA ALA A 575 -2.56 -10.31 5.63
C ALA A 575 -1.45 -9.26 5.53
N THR A 576 -1.82 -7.97 5.55
CA THR A 576 -0.85 -6.87 5.60
C THR A 576 -0.61 -6.35 7.02
N GLU A 577 0.56 -5.75 7.22
CA GLU A 577 0.83 -4.83 8.31
C GLU A 577 0.10 -3.49 8.09
N TYR A 578 0.29 -2.51 8.98
CA TYR A 578 -0.42 -1.24 8.88
C TYR A 578 0.30 -0.25 7.96
N LEU A 579 -0.49 0.56 7.24
CA LEU A 579 -0.02 1.79 6.63
C LEU A 579 -0.25 2.95 7.60
N ASN A 580 0.84 3.56 8.04
CA ASN A 580 0.87 4.80 8.80
C ASN A 580 0.81 6.01 7.86
N TYR A 581 0.63 7.20 8.42
CA TYR A 581 0.56 8.46 7.69
C TYR A 581 1.58 9.45 8.24
N GLU A 582 2.57 9.79 7.43
CA GLU A 582 3.77 10.55 7.82
C GLU A 582 4.39 9.93 9.10
N ASP A 583 4.53 10.70 10.17
CA ASP A 583 5.15 10.22 11.42
C ASP A 583 4.13 9.61 12.39
N GLY A 584 2.88 9.41 11.97
CA GLY A 584 1.78 9.01 12.85
C GLY A 584 0.72 8.11 12.21
N LYS A 585 -0.47 8.07 12.82
CA LYS A 585 -1.61 7.26 12.36
C LYS A 585 -2.68 8.14 11.73
N PHE A 586 -3.44 7.57 10.80
CA PHE A 586 -4.69 8.16 10.31
C PHE A 586 -5.63 8.47 11.49
N SER A 587 -6.24 9.65 11.48
CA SER A 587 -7.16 10.09 12.55
C SER A 587 -8.24 11.01 12.01
N LYS A 588 -9.44 10.48 11.86
CA LYS A 588 -10.61 11.26 11.38
C LYS A 588 -10.96 12.40 12.34
N SER A 589 -10.92 12.15 13.65
CA SER A 589 -11.26 13.16 14.67
C SER A 589 -10.26 14.31 14.74
N ARG A 590 -8.99 14.08 14.34
CA ARG A 590 -7.94 15.11 14.30
C ARG A 590 -7.70 15.68 12.90
N GLY A 591 -8.45 15.23 11.90
CA GLY A 591 -8.24 15.61 10.50
C GLY A 591 -6.87 15.20 9.93
N ILE A 592 -6.25 14.14 10.45
CA ILE A 592 -4.92 13.68 10.03
C ILE A 592 -5.08 12.52 9.05
N GLY A 593 -4.47 12.67 7.87
CA GLY A 593 -4.44 11.64 6.84
C GLY A 593 -5.41 11.89 5.69
N VAL A 594 -5.18 11.17 4.60
CA VAL A 594 -6.03 11.20 3.40
C VAL A 594 -7.08 10.09 3.48
N PHE A 595 -8.35 10.46 3.40
CA PHE A 595 -9.45 9.52 3.27
C PHE A 595 -9.83 9.28 1.81
N GLY A 596 -10.56 8.22 1.52
CA GLY A 596 -10.85 7.81 0.14
C GLY A 596 -11.56 8.87 -0.69
N ASN A 597 -12.46 9.65 -0.08
CA ASN A 597 -13.13 10.80 -0.68
C ASN A 597 -12.18 12.00 -0.88
N ASP A 598 -11.19 12.17 0.00
CA ASP A 598 -10.21 13.26 -0.08
C ASP A 598 -9.25 13.06 -1.26
N ALA A 599 -8.86 11.81 -1.53
CA ALA A 599 -7.95 11.45 -2.61
C ALA A 599 -8.46 11.98 -3.97
N GLN A 600 -9.76 11.86 -4.24
CA GLN A 600 -10.40 12.38 -5.44
C GLN A 600 -10.32 13.91 -5.54
N ALA A 601 -10.45 14.61 -4.41
CA ALA A 601 -10.42 16.07 -4.35
C ALA A 601 -9.01 16.66 -4.52
N THR A 602 -7.95 15.83 -4.49
CA THR A 602 -6.57 16.32 -4.65
C THR A 602 -6.23 16.72 -6.08
N GLY A 603 -6.92 16.18 -7.10
CA GLY A 603 -6.54 16.31 -8.51
C GLY A 603 -5.40 15.36 -8.95
N ILE A 604 -4.84 14.57 -8.03
CA ILE A 604 -3.92 13.48 -8.38
C ILE A 604 -4.73 12.31 -8.93
N PRO A 605 -4.41 11.78 -10.13
CA PRO A 605 -5.14 10.66 -10.72
C PRO A 605 -5.12 9.41 -9.84
N ALA A 606 -6.22 8.65 -9.84
CA ALA A 606 -6.35 7.42 -9.05
C ALA A 606 -5.19 6.44 -9.27
N ASP A 607 -4.73 6.26 -10.50
CA ASP A 607 -3.63 5.34 -10.81
C ASP A 607 -2.29 5.75 -10.16
N VAL A 608 -2.05 7.04 -9.94
CA VAL A 608 -0.85 7.51 -9.22
C VAL A 608 -0.94 7.11 -7.73
N TRP A 609 -2.13 7.19 -7.14
CA TRP A 609 -2.37 6.68 -5.79
C TRP A 609 -2.17 5.17 -5.72
N ARG A 610 -2.74 4.43 -6.68
CA ARG A 610 -2.62 2.96 -6.74
C ARG A 610 -1.16 2.53 -6.85
N PHE A 611 -0.40 3.16 -7.74
CA PHE A 611 1.02 2.94 -7.92
C PHE A 611 1.79 3.14 -6.60
N TYR A 612 1.63 4.31 -5.98
CA TYR A 612 2.37 4.64 -4.77
C TYR A 612 2.05 3.68 -3.63
N LEU A 613 0.76 3.42 -3.39
CA LEU A 613 0.32 2.52 -2.33
C LEU A 613 0.80 1.08 -2.56
N ALA A 614 0.82 0.60 -3.80
CA ALA A 614 1.37 -0.71 -4.13
C ALA A 614 2.90 -0.78 -3.92
N SER A 615 3.64 0.26 -4.31
CA SER A 615 5.09 0.39 -4.09
C SER A 615 5.47 0.48 -2.62
N ALA A 616 4.59 1.07 -1.80
CA ALA A 616 4.72 1.22 -0.36
C ALA A 616 3.86 0.23 0.45
N ARG A 617 3.42 -0.88 -0.17
CA ARG A 617 2.53 -1.86 0.48
C ARG A 617 3.19 -2.46 1.74
N PRO A 618 2.50 -2.46 2.90
CA PRO A 618 3.05 -2.96 4.17
C PRO A 618 2.98 -4.49 4.27
N GLU A 619 3.89 -5.20 3.57
CA GLU A 619 3.87 -6.67 3.50
C GLU A 619 4.54 -7.35 4.70
N GLY A 620 5.81 -7.03 4.98
CA GLY A 620 6.59 -7.64 6.07
C GLY A 620 6.70 -6.79 7.33
N GLN A 621 6.42 -5.50 7.23
CA GLN A 621 6.46 -4.53 8.32
C GLN A 621 5.53 -3.37 8.00
N ASP A 622 5.18 -2.59 9.03
CA ASP A 622 4.47 -1.33 8.84
C ASP A 622 5.22 -0.43 7.83
N SER A 623 4.45 0.27 7.01
CA SER A 623 4.96 1.28 6.08
C SER A 623 4.30 2.61 6.40
N SER A 624 4.87 3.72 5.92
CA SER A 624 4.25 5.04 6.10
C SER A 624 4.04 5.73 4.76
N PHE A 625 2.85 6.30 4.59
CA PHE A 625 2.57 7.21 3.49
C PHE A 625 3.32 8.53 3.72
N SER A 626 4.06 9.00 2.72
CA SER A 626 4.67 10.32 2.73
C SER A 626 4.38 11.07 1.44
N TRP A 627 3.96 12.33 1.57
CA TRP A 627 3.73 13.23 0.45
C TRP A 627 4.99 13.47 -0.38
N ASN A 628 6.14 13.61 0.28
CA ASN A 628 7.42 13.80 -0.40
C ASN A 628 7.86 12.54 -1.14
N ASP A 629 7.67 11.36 -0.55
CA ASP A 629 7.98 10.08 -1.20
C ASP A 629 7.03 9.81 -2.38
N LEU A 630 5.74 10.18 -2.27
CA LEU A 630 4.79 10.14 -3.38
C LEU A 630 5.29 10.97 -4.58
N ALA A 631 5.67 12.23 -4.33
CA ALA A 631 6.20 13.11 -5.36
C ALA A 631 7.50 12.56 -5.96
N ALA A 632 8.42 12.09 -5.11
CA ALA A 632 9.69 11.53 -5.52
C ALA A 632 9.53 10.30 -6.42
N ARG A 633 8.70 9.32 -6.03
CA ARG A 633 8.44 8.11 -6.82
C ARG A 633 7.65 8.42 -8.10
N ASN A 634 6.67 9.32 -8.07
CA ASN A 634 5.99 9.74 -9.29
C ASN A 634 6.99 10.33 -10.29
N ASN A 635 7.84 11.26 -9.84
CA ASN A 635 8.74 11.98 -10.73
C ASN A 635 9.90 11.09 -11.21
N SER A 636 10.44 10.21 -10.35
CA SER A 636 11.57 9.34 -10.70
C SER A 636 11.16 8.04 -11.39
N GLU A 637 10.20 7.30 -10.84
CA GLU A 637 9.84 5.95 -11.30
C GLU A 637 8.77 5.98 -12.40
N LEU A 638 7.74 6.83 -12.25
CA LEU A 638 6.70 6.96 -13.29
C LEU A 638 7.16 7.87 -14.42
N LEU A 639 7.46 9.14 -14.15
CA LEU A 639 7.75 10.12 -15.20
C LEU A 639 9.10 9.87 -15.88
N ASN A 640 10.19 9.81 -15.12
CA ASN A 640 11.55 9.74 -15.68
C ASN A 640 11.98 8.33 -16.14
N ASN A 641 11.29 7.28 -15.71
CA ASN A 641 11.59 5.91 -16.14
C ASN A 641 10.49 5.35 -17.05
N LEU A 642 9.34 4.94 -16.51
CA LEU A 642 8.28 4.26 -17.28
C LEU A 642 7.72 5.14 -18.40
N GLY A 643 7.26 6.34 -18.06
CA GLY A 643 6.71 7.30 -18.98
C GLY A 643 7.73 7.75 -20.01
N ASN A 644 8.98 8.00 -19.60
CA ASN A 644 10.06 8.38 -20.52
C ASN A 644 10.34 7.29 -21.55
N PHE A 645 10.50 6.03 -21.13
CA PHE A 645 10.78 4.92 -22.04
C PHE A 645 9.67 4.77 -23.09
N VAL A 646 8.43 4.65 -22.61
CA VAL A 646 7.26 4.44 -23.46
C VAL A 646 7.07 5.61 -24.43
N ASN A 647 7.12 6.85 -23.92
CA ASN A 647 6.94 8.03 -24.75
C ASN A 647 8.03 8.13 -25.83
N ARG A 648 9.31 7.87 -25.50
CA ARG A 648 10.39 7.86 -26.49
C ARG A 648 10.14 6.79 -27.56
N ALA A 649 9.85 5.56 -27.17
CA ALA A 649 9.61 4.46 -28.10
C ALA A 649 8.52 4.81 -29.12
N LEU A 650 7.39 5.34 -28.65
CA LEU A 650 6.24 5.66 -29.50
C LEU A 650 6.44 6.93 -30.32
N VAL A 651 7.03 7.99 -29.77
CA VAL A 651 7.33 9.22 -30.52
C VAL A 651 8.36 8.98 -31.62
N PHE A 652 9.37 8.13 -31.37
CA PHE A 652 10.32 7.76 -32.41
C PHE A 652 9.66 6.96 -33.54
N CYS A 653 8.75 6.03 -33.21
CA CYS A 653 7.95 5.32 -34.20
C CYS A 653 7.03 6.26 -35.01
N GLU A 654 6.33 7.18 -34.33
CA GLU A 654 5.47 8.17 -34.98
C GLU A 654 6.25 9.05 -35.97
N LYS A 655 7.35 9.65 -35.51
CA LYS A 655 8.08 10.68 -36.27
C LYS A 655 8.91 10.13 -37.43
N ASN A 656 9.49 8.94 -37.27
CA ASN A 656 10.48 8.42 -38.23
C ASN A 656 9.95 7.27 -39.08
N PHE A 657 8.84 6.66 -38.68
CA PHE A 657 8.24 5.51 -39.37
C PHE A 657 6.74 5.68 -39.61
N ASN A 658 6.25 6.92 -39.61
CA ASN A 658 4.84 7.25 -39.89
C ASN A 658 3.84 6.49 -39.01
N SER A 659 4.20 6.24 -37.74
CA SER A 659 3.42 5.43 -36.79
C SER A 659 3.26 3.96 -37.18
N ILE A 660 4.12 3.45 -38.07
CA ILE A 660 4.16 2.04 -38.46
C ILE A 660 5.34 1.39 -37.74
N VAL A 661 5.08 0.29 -37.03
CA VAL A 661 6.12 -0.48 -36.33
C VAL A 661 7.05 -1.10 -37.38
N PRO A 662 8.35 -0.78 -37.36
CA PRO A 662 9.30 -1.35 -38.30
C PRO A 662 9.58 -2.82 -38.01
N GLU A 663 10.20 -3.51 -38.97
CA GLU A 663 10.69 -4.88 -38.79
C GLU A 663 11.78 -4.94 -37.73
N VAL A 664 11.72 -5.97 -36.88
CA VAL A 664 12.71 -6.24 -35.83
C VAL A 664 13.59 -7.39 -36.29
N VAL A 665 14.77 -7.06 -36.81
CA VAL A 665 15.81 -8.04 -37.14
C VAL A 665 16.76 -8.15 -35.94
N ALA A 666 16.47 -9.10 -35.04
CA ALA A 666 17.18 -9.24 -33.77
C ALA A 666 18.65 -9.67 -33.98
N THR A 667 19.57 -8.88 -33.43
CA THR A 667 20.98 -9.24 -33.24
C THR A 667 21.19 -9.78 -31.83
N GLU A 668 22.42 -10.19 -31.51
CA GLU A 668 22.80 -10.63 -30.17
C GLU A 668 22.43 -9.59 -29.09
N GLU A 669 22.57 -8.29 -29.38
CA GLU A 669 22.20 -7.21 -28.44
C GLU A 669 20.69 -7.18 -28.12
N GLU A 670 19.82 -7.47 -29.10
CA GLU A 670 18.38 -7.58 -28.88
C GLU A 670 18.04 -8.83 -28.08
N LEU A 671 18.72 -9.94 -28.36
CA LEU A 671 18.53 -11.20 -27.64
C LEU A 671 18.93 -11.07 -26.17
N ILE A 672 20.03 -10.36 -25.89
CA ILE A 672 20.46 -10.02 -24.51
C ILE A 672 19.37 -9.20 -23.82
N LEU A 673 18.86 -8.14 -24.46
CA LEU A 673 17.79 -7.34 -23.87
C LEU A 673 16.54 -8.18 -23.60
N LEU A 674 16.10 -9.00 -24.57
CA LEU A 674 14.94 -9.87 -24.41
C LEU A 674 15.15 -10.90 -23.29
N ALA A 675 16.35 -11.45 -23.13
CA ALA A 675 16.67 -12.36 -22.03
C ALA A 675 16.56 -11.66 -20.66
N LEU A 676 17.02 -10.42 -20.54
CA LEU A 676 16.85 -9.62 -19.31
C LEU A 676 15.37 -9.29 -19.04
N VAL A 677 14.63 -8.90 -20.07
CA VAL A 677 13.17 -8.69 -19.97
C VAL A 677 12.47 -9.97 -19.53
N ASN A 678 12.88 -11.13 -20.05
CA ASN A 678 12.35 -12.43 -19.65
C ASN A 678 12.62 -12.71 -18.18
N ARG A 679 13.84 -12.48 -17.66
CA ARG A 679 14.16 -12.63 -16.22
C ARG A 679 13.23 -11.80 -15.34
N GLU A 680 13.07 -10.52 -15.67
CA GLU A 680 12.19 -9.63 -14.93
C GLU A 680 10.71 -10.03 -15.06
N LEU A 681 10.28 -10.50 -16.24
CA LEU A 681 8.94 -11.04 -16.44
C LEU A 681 8.70 -12.28 -15.58
N ARG A 682 9.67 -13.21 -15.48
CA ARG A 682 9.57 -14.36 -14.56
C ARG A 682 9.47 -13.89 -13.11
N GLY A 683 10.28 -12.91 -12.71
CA GLY A 683 10.24 -12.31 -11.38
C GLY A 683 8.89 -11.67 -11.06
N TYR A 684 8.31 -10.94 -12.01
CA TYR A 684 6.97 -10.34 -11.91
C TYR A 684 5.90 -11.42 -11.68
N ILE A 685 5.85 -12.44 -12.54
CA ILE A 685 4.87 -13.53 -12.46
C ILE A 685 5.04 -14.29 -11.14
N ASN A 686 6.26 -14.70 -10.78
CA ASN A 686 6.56 -15.42 -9.54
C ASN A 686 6.17 -14.63 -8.28
N SER A 687 6.30 -13.30 -8.33
CA SER A 687 5.90 -12.43 -7.23
C SER A 687 4.38 -12.36 -7.12
N LEU A 688 3.69 -12.16 -8.24
CA LEU A 688 2.23 -12.04 -8.23
C LEU A 688 1.50 -13.35 -7.98
N GLU A 689 2.00 -14.50 -8.43
CA GLU A 689 1.50 -15.83 -8.04
C GLU A 689 1.46 -16.01 -6.51
N LYS A 690 2.39 -15.38 -5.80
CA LYS A 690 2.49 -15.41 -4.33
C LYS A 690 1.88 -14.16 -3.67
N ALA A 691 1.18 -13.34 -4.45
CA ALA A 691 0.62 -12.05 -4.05
C ALA A 691 1.63 -11.12 -3.30
N LYS A 692 2.90 -11.16 -3.71
CA LYS A 692 3.96 -10.21 -3.36
C LYS A 692 3.91 -8.98 -4.28
N LEU A 693 2.88 -8.17 -4.08
CA LEU A 693 2.51 -7.08 -4.97
C LEU A 693 3.60 -5.99 -5.03
N ARG A 694 4.30 -5.77 -3.92
CA ARG A 694 5.39 -4.80 -3.85
C ARG A 694 6.64 -5.20 -4.64
N ASP A 695 6.91 -6.51 -4.74
CA ASP A 695 8.02 -7.02 -5.55
C ASP A 695 7.66 -7.03 -7.04
N GLY A 696 6.42 -7.40 -7.38
CA GLY A 696 5.94 -7.39 -8.76
C GLY A 696 6.12 -6.02 -9.45
N ILE A 697 5.80 -4.92 -8.77
CA ILE A 697 5.93 -3.58 -9.38
C ILE A 697 7.40 -3.20 -9.63
N ARG A 698 8.35 -3.71 -8.83
CA ARG A 698 9.78 -3.45 -9.03
C ARG A 698 10.30 -4.10 -10.30
N HIS A 699 9.89 -5.33 -10.58
CA HIS A 699 10.23 -6.05 -11.80
C HIS A 699 9.69 -5.34 -13.04
N LEU A 700 8.43 -4.87 -12.98
CA LEU A 700 7.86 -4.02 -14.04
C LEU A 700 8.71 -2.77 -14.30
N LEU A 701 9.12 -2.06 -13.24
CA LEU A 701 9.95 -0.86 -13.38
C LEU A 701 11.38 -1.18 -13.85
N ALA A 702 11.88 -2.38 -13.56
CA ALA A 702 13.18 -2.87 -14.05
C ALA A 702 13.17 -3.10 -15.56
N ILE A 703 12.10 -3.71 -16.11
CA ILE A 703 11.93 -3.84 -17.58
C ILE A 703 12.02 -2.48 -18.27
N SER A 704 11.34 -1.47 -17.74
CA SER A 704 11.44 -0.10 -18.27
C SER A 704 12.85 0.50 -18.16
N ARG A 705 13.59 0.18 -17.08
CA ARG A 705 14.99 0.63 -16.92
C ARG A 705 15.90 -0.02 -17.95
N HIS A 706 15.75 -1.32 -18.21
CA HIS A 706 16.48 -2.01 -19.28
C HIS A 706 16.18 -1.38 -20.64
N GLY A 707 14.91 -1.10 -20.94
CA GLY A 707 14.51 -0.42 -22.17
C GLY A 707 15.12 0.98 -22.32
N ASN A 708 15.10 1.80 -21.25
CA ASN A 708 15.75 3.12 -21.25
C ASN A 708 17.26 3.01 -21.48
N GLY A 709 17.93 2.10 -20.76
CA GLY A 709 19.38 1.87 -20.86
C GLY A 709 19.78 1.44 -22.27
N TYR A 710 19.07 0.46 -22.82
CA TYR A 710 19.29 -0.01 -24.19
C TYR A 710 19.10 1.11 -25.22
N MET A 711 17.99 1.86 -25.15
CA MET A 711 17.78 2.98 -26.06
C MET A 711 18.86 4.05 -25.92
N GLN A 712 19.40 4.24 -24.70
CA GLN A 712 20.47 5.19 -24.45
C GLN A 712 21.81 4.75 -25.06
N THR A 713 22.18 3.49 -24.90
CA THR A 713 23.41 2.92 -25.45
C THR A 713 23.38 2.85 -26.97
N GLN A 714 22.25 2.44 -27.55
CA GLN A 714 22.10 2.24 -28.99
C GLN A 714 21.90 3.54 -29.79
N GLN A 715 21.53 4.64 -29.12
CA GLN A 715 21.39 5.97 -29.71
C GLN A 715 20.64 6.01 -31.07
N PRO A 716 19.41 5.48 -31.17
CA PRO A 716 18.68 5.43 -32.45
C PRO A 716 18.49 6.81 -33.09
N TRP A 717 18.42 7.90 -32.31
CA TRP A 717 18.32 9.28 -32.85
C TRP A 717 19.59 9.77 -33.56
N VAL A 718 20.73 9.14 -33.30
CA VAL A 718 21.97 9.37 -34.05
C VAL A 718 21.96 8.49 -35.30
N LEU A 719 21.66 7.19 -35.13
CA LEU A 719 21.64 6.22 -36.22
C LEU A 719 20.66 6.58 -37.34
N LEU A 720 19.50 7.18 -37.01
CA LEU A 720 18.51 7.65 -37.99
C LEU A 720 19.05 8.73 -38.94
N LYS A 721 20.12 9.44 -38.57
CA LYS A 721 20.79 10.46 -39.40
C LYS A 721 21.93 9.88 -40.26
N GLY A 722 22.18 8.58 -40.13
CA GLY A 722 23.27 7.87 -40.78
C GLY A 722 22.94 7.31 -42.16
N ASN A 723 23.73 6.31 -42.57
CA ASN A 723 23.52 5.54 -43.80
C ASN A 723 22.34 4.55 -43.67
N ASP A 724 22.03 3.83 -44.75
CA ASP A 724 20.86 2.93 -44.77
C ASP A 724 20.98 1.74 -43.81
N GLU A 725 22.18 1.24 -43.54
CA GLU A 725 22.41 0.20 -42.53
C GLU A 725 22.14 0.73 -41.11
N GLN A 726 22.62 1.94 -40.80
CA GLN A 726 22.36 2.61 -39.52
C GLN A 726 20.87 2.90 -39.34
N LYS A 727 20.16 3.31 -40.39
CA LYS A 727 18.70 3.47 -40.36
C LYS A 727 17.97 2.16 -40.12
N LYS A 728 18.39 1.06 -40.76
CA LYS A 728 17.85 -0.29 -40.50
C LYS A 728 18.08 -0.72 -39.06
N ARG A 729 19.27 -0.48 -38.51
CA ARG A 729 19.59 -0.71 -37.09
C ARG A 729 18.65 0.08 -36.18
N ALA A 730 18.46 1.37 -36.45
CA ALA A 730 17.52 2.22 -35.71
C ALA A 730 16.07 1.72 -35.78
N ALA A 731 15.66 1.19 -36.94
CA ALA A 731 14.36 0.59 -37.14
C ALA A 731 14.15 -0.62 -36.21
N THR A 732 15.09 -1.58 -36.18
CA THR A 732 15.06 -2.72 -35.23
C THR A 732 14.93 -2.26 -33.78
N ILE A 733 15.76 -1.30 -33.35
CA ILE A 733 15.78 -0.76 -31.98
C ILE A 733 14.40 -0.20 -31.60
N ILE A 734 13.82 0.62 -32.48
CA ILE A 734 12.54 1.31 -32.22
C ILE A 734 11.38 0.32 -32.25
N GLY A 735 11.37 -0.64 -33.19
CA GLY A 735 10.37 -1.70 -33.26
C GLY A 735 10.37 -2.60 -32.01
N LEU A 736 11.55 -2.97 -31.52
CA LEU A 736 11.68 -3.73 -30.27
C LEU A 736 11.22 -2.91 -29.06
N CYS A 737 11.63 -1.65 -28.96
CA CYS A 737 11.20 -0.79 -27.84
C CYS A 737 9.68 -0.59 -27.80
N ALA A 738 9.01 -0.47 -28.97
CA ALA A 738 7.55 -0.39 -29.05
C ALA A 738 6.89 -1.69 -28.56
N ASN A 739 7.47 -2.85 -28.88
CA ASN A 739 7.01 -4.14 -28.38
C ASN A 739 7.16 -4.27 -26.86
N ILE A 740 8.29 -3.85 -26.29
CA ILE A 740 8.50 -3.82 -24.83
C ILE A 740 7.51 -2.85 -24.16
N ALA A 741 7.20 -1.72 -24.79
CA ALA A 741 6.16 -0.80 -24.29
C ALA A 741 4.77 -1.46 -24.25
N CYS A 742 4.44 -2.32 -25.22
CA CYS A 742 3.21 -3.11 -25.22
C CYS A 742 3.20 -4.19 -24.12
N LEU A 743 4.32 -4.87 -23.88
CA LEU A 743 4.47 -5.78 -22.74
C LEU A 743 4.25 -5.04 -21.42
N LEU A 744 4.90 -3.88 -21.24
CA LEU A 744 4.74 -3.04 -20.04
C LEU A 744 3.28 -2.63 -19.82
N ALA A 745 2.49 -2.37 -20.88
CA ALA A 745 1.06 -2.07 -20.75
C ALA A 745 0.28 -3.22 -20.08
N ASN A 746 0.57 -4.47 -20.46
CA ASN A 746 -0.03 -5.66 -19.86
C ASN A 746 0.37 -5.82 -18.39
N LEU A 747 1.65 -5.65 -18.07
CA LEU A 747 2.16 -5.76 -16.69
C LEU A 747 1.69 -4.61 -15.80
N LEU A 748 1.42 -3.44 -16.39
CA LEU A 748 0.95 -2.25 -15.68
C LEU A 748 -0.54 -2.34 -15.33
N PHE A 749 -1.33 -3.05 -16.14
CA PHE A 749 -2.79 -3.11 -16.00
C PHE A 749 -3.29 -3.52 -14.59
N PRO A 750 -2.69 -4.50 -13.89
CA PRO A 750 -3.05 -4.79 -12.50
C PRO A 750 -2.88 -3.61 -11.54
N TYR A 751 -1.85 -2.78 -11.75
CA TYR A 751 -1.50 -1.69 -10.85
C TYR A 751 -2.16 -0.36 -11.23
N MET A 752 -2.17 -0.01 -12.51
CA MET A 752 -2.65 1.27 -13.05
C MET A 752 -3.54 1.02 -14.28
N PRO A 753 -4.78 0.54 -14.08
CA PRO A 753 -5.64 0.07 -15.17
C PRO A 753 -6.06 1.18 -16.15
N SER A 754 -6.18 2.42 -15.70
CA SER A 754 -6.55 3.54 -16.57
C SER A 754 -5.37 3.99 -17.43
N THR A 755 -4.18 4.11 -16.85
CA THR A 755 -2.93 4.38 -17.57
C THR A 755 -2.62 3.27 -18.56
N ALA A 756 -2.79 1.99 -18.18
CA ALA A 756 -2.59 0.87 -19.09
C ALA A 756 -3.54 0.93 -20.29
N ARG A 757 -4.82 1.26 -20.09
CA ARG A 757 -5.78 1.47 -21.19
C ARG A 757 -5.39 2.63 -22.11
N THR A 758 -4.94 3.75 -21.53
CA THR A 758 -4.40 4.86 -22.31
C THR A 758 -3.21 4.40 -23.15
N LEU A 759 -2.30 3.62 -22.57
CA LEU A 759 -1.15 3.09 -23.30
C LEU A 759 -1.56 2.12 -24.41
N PHE A 760 -2.50 1.21 -24.17
CA PHE A 760 -3.06 0.34 -25.21
C PHE A 760 -3.68 1.14 -26.37
N ALA A 761 -4.37 2.25 -26.07
CA ALA A 761 -4.91 3.13 -27.09
C ALA A 761 -3.80 3.84 -27.91
N GLN A 762 -2.73 4.29 -27.26
CA GLN A 762 -1.56 4.87 -27.96
C GLN A 762 -0.82 3.83 -28.81
N LEU A 763 -0.81 2.57 -28.39
CA LEU A 763 -0.23 1.45 -29.13
C LEU A 763 -1.16 0.92 -30.23
N ASN A 764 -2.44 1.30 -30.21
CA ASN A 764 -3.50 0.67 -31.01
C ASN A 764 -3.51 -0.86 -30.87
N ALA A 765 -3.38 -1.36 -29.64
CA ALA A 765 -3.28 -2.77 -29.32
C ALA A 765 -4.33 -3.18 -28.29
N LYS A 766 -4.76 -4.44 -28.32
CA LYS A 766 -5.58 -5.04 -27.26
C LYS A 766 -4.69 -5.60 -26.16
N GLN A 767 -5.25 -5.72 -24.95
CA GLN A 767 -4.61 -6.45 -23.86
C GLN A 767 -4.44 -7.93 -24.25
N THR A 768 -3.29 -8.51 -23.91
CA THR A 768 -2.96 -9.91 -24.19
C THR A 768 -2.78 -10.69 -22.88
N PRO A 769 -3.22 -11.96 -22.83
CA PRO A 769 -2.98 -12.80 -21.67
C PRO A 769 -1.48 -12.98 -21.38
N LEU A 770 -1.12 -13.02 -20.11
CA LEU A 770 0.21 -13.38 -19.64
C LEU A 770 0.30 -14.90 -19.53
N ASN A 771 1.38 -15.47 -20.05
CA ASN A 771 1.66 -16.89 -19.87
C ASN A 771 2.38 -17.10 -18.52
N ALA A 772 1.63 -17.50 -17.49
CA ALA A 772 2.20 -17.71 -16.16
C ALA A 772 3.12 -18.94 -16.10
N GLU A 773 2.86 -19.99 -16.89
CA GLU A 773 3.67 -21.22 -16.92
C GLU A 773 5.00 -21.02 -17.66
N LYS A 774 4.98 -20.25 -18.75
CA LYS A 774 6.15 -19.91 -19.57
C LYS A 774 6.24 -18.40 -19.75
N PRO A 775 6.74 -17.68 -18.73
CA PRO A 775 6.80 -16.21 -18.72
C PRO A 775 7.93 -15.68 -19.62
N LEU A 776 7.72 -15.76 -20.92
CA LEU A 776 8.63 -15.28 -21.96
C LEU A 776 7.95 -14.16 -22.77
N ALA A 777 8.72 -13.13 -23.12
CA ALA A 777 8.31 -12.06 -24.00
C ALA A 777 8.11 -12.61 -25.42
N THR A 778 7.01 -12.18 -26.02
CA THR A 778 6.59 -12.51 -27.39
C THR A 778 6.54 -11.23 -28.23
N LEU A 779 6.50 -11.39 -29.55
CA LEU A 779 6.29 -10.25 -30.44
C LEU A 779 4.79 -9.89 -30.39
N LEU A 780 4.46 -8.71 -29.85
CA LEU A 780 3.08 -8.25 -29.63
C LEU A 780 2.60 -7.32 -30.75
N LEU A 781 3.52 -6.56 -31.34
CA LEU A 781 3.30 -5.62 -32.43
C LEU A 781 4.14 -6.09 -33.63
N PRO A 782 3.51 -6.75 -34.63
CA PRO A 782 4.23 -7.22 -35.80
C PRO A 782 4.67 -6.04 -36.69
N ALA A 783 5.64 -6.29 -37.57
CA ALA A 783 6.05 -5.32 -38.58
C ALA A 783 4.83 -4.87 -39.41
N GLY A 784 4.70 -3.57 -39.68
CA GLY A 784 3.54 -3.01 -40.37
C GLY A 784 2.37 -2.64 -39.44
N HIS A 785 2.40 -3.02 -38.15
CA HIS A 785 1.39 -2.58 -37.18
C HIS A 785 1.36 -1.06 -37.06
N LYS A 786 0.18 -0.44 -37.16
CA LYS A 786 0.04 1.01 -37.03
C LYS A 786 -0.34 1.39 -35.60
N ILE A 787 0.56 2.08 -34.89
CA ILE A 787 0.29 2.61 -33.55
C ILE A 787 -0.70 3.79 -33.61
N GLY A 788 -1.32 4.09 -32.47
CA GLY A 788 -2.14 5.27 -32.26
C GLY A 788 -1.29 6.53 -32.06
N LYS A 789 -1.90 7.59 -31.50
CA LYS A 789 -1.21 8.86 -31.26
C LYS A 789 -0.44 8.83 -29.94
N PRO A 790 0.90 8.97 -29.92
CA PRO A 790 1.68 9.05 -28.69
C PRO A 790 1.34 10.29 -27.86
N ALA A 791 1.34 10.15 -26.54
CA ALA A 791 1.20 11.26 -25.60
C ALA A 791 1.87 10.96 -24.25
N PRO A 792 2.38 11.97 -23.53
CA PRO A 792 2.92 11.78 -22.18
C PRO A 792 1.91 11.10 -21.25
N LEU A 793 2.32 10.02 -20.58
CA LEU A 793 1.46 9.24 -19.68
C LEU A 793 1.33 9.85 -18.29
N PHE A 794 2.35 10.56 -17.83
CA PHE A 794 2.44 11.08 -16.46
C PHE A 794 2.79 12.55 -16.47
N ALA A 795 2.31 13.26 -15.44
CA ALA A 795 2.68 14.63 -15.15
C ALA A 795 3.59 14.68 -13.93
N LYS A 796 4.45 15.70 -13.89
CA LYS A 796 5.28 15.97 -12.71
C LYS A 796 4.41 16.46 -11.56
N LEU A 797 4.68 15.95 -10.36
CA LEU A 797 4.13 16.49 -9.12
C LEU A 797 5.08 17.58 -8.61
N GLU A 798 4.60 18.83 -8.62
CA GLU A 798 5.38 19.99 -8.18
C GLU A 798 5.42 20.09 -6.65
N GLN A 799 6.57 20.47 -6.10
CA GLN A 799 6.78 20.49 -4.65
C GLN A 799 5.79 21.43 -3.94
N SER A 800 5.50 22.60 -4.53
CA SER A 800 4.54 23.55 -3.95
C SER A 800 3.14 22.99 -3.80
N PHE A 801 2.69 22.22 -4.79
CA PHE A 801 1.40 21.52 -4.76
C PHE A 801 1.39 20.41 -3.69
N ILE A 802 2.51 19.71 -3.54
CA ILE A 802 2.68 18.65 -2.53
C ILE A 802 2.71 19.23 -1.11
N ASP A 803 3.38 20.36 -0.89
CA ASP A 803 3.42 21.05 0.40
C ASP A 803 2.04 21.57 0.81
N GLU A 804 1.24 22.06 -0.15
CA GLU A 804 -0.16 22.46 0.07
C GLU A 804 -1.00 21.28 0.56
N LEU A 805 -0.94 20.13 -0.14
CA LEU A 805 -1.68 18.94 0.25
C LEU A 805 -1.20 18.36 1.59
N LYS A 806 0.12 18.34 1.82
CA LYS A 806 0.71 17.91 3.09
C LYS A 806 0.19 18.75 4.25
N THR A 807 0.12 20.07 4.07
CA THR A 807 -0.44 20.98 5.07
C THR A 807 -1.93 20.72 5.29
N LYS A 808 -2.69 20.56 4.21
CA LYS A 808 -4.14 20.33 4.24
C LYS A 808 -4.53 19.07 5.02
N TYR A 809 -3.76 17.99 4.86
CA TYR A 809 -4.05 16.67 5.46
C TYR A 809 -3.13 16.34 6.66
N GLY A 810 -2.42 17.33 7.19
CA GLY A 810 -1.52 17.18 8.36
C GLY A 810 -2.22 17.23 9.72
N GLY A 811 -3.55 17.43 9.76
CA GLY A 811 -4.32 17.68 10.97
C GLY A 811 -4.60 19.15 11.24
N SER A 812 -5.52 19.43 12.17
CA SER A 812 -5.90 20.79 12.54
C SER A 812 -4.69 21.62 12.97
N GLN A 813 -4.49 22.77 12.30
CA GLN A 813 -3.61 23.85 12.77
C GLN A 813 -3.99 24.36 14.18
N GLU A 814 -5.16 23.97 14.71
CA GLU A 814 -5.63 24.30 16.05
C GLU A 814 -4.93 23.52 17.19
N THR A 815 -4.27 22.39 16.92
CA THR A 815 -3.61 21.59 17.98
C THR A 815 -2.15 21.95 18.27
N LYS A 816 -1.56 22.94 17.58
CA LYS A 816 -0.30 23.56 18.04
C LYS A 816 -0.51 24.67 19.09
N ALA A 817 -1.76 25.00 19.42
CA ALA A 817 -2.11 25.99 20.44
C ALA A 817 -2.43 25.39 21.83
N SER A 818 -2.46 24.06 22.00
CA SER A 818 -2.84 23.43 23.28
C SER A 818 -1.68 22.89 24.12
N VAL A 819 -0.44 23.33 23.85
CA VAL A 819 0.67 23.27 24.82
C VAL A 819 1.34 24.64 24.88
N GLN A 820 0.55 25.67 25.17
CA GLN A 820 1.07 26.89 25.79
C GLN A 820 0.16 27.20 26.97
N SER A 821 0.72 27.06 28.17
CA SER A 821 0.21 27.69 29.38
C SER A 821 -0.21 29.12 29.05
N GLN A 822 -1.42 29.52 29.44
CA GLN A 822 -1.81 30.92 29.46
C GLN A 822 -0.88 31.67 30.43
N SER A 823 0.25 32.15 29.94
CA SER A 823 1.07 33.14 30.62
C SER A 823 0.43 34.51 30.41
N SER A 824 0.24 35.27 31.48
CA SER A 824 -0.33 36.62 31.40
C SER A 824 0.58 37.55 30.58
N THR A 825 0.05 38.69 30.13
CA THR A 825 0.85 39.73 29.47
C THR A 825 2.04 40.18 30.31
N ALA A 826 1.90 40.18 31.65
CA ALA A 826 2.98 40.49 32.58
C ALA A 826 4.11 39.43 32.56
N ASP A 827 3.74 38.15 32.48
CA ASP A 827 4.71 37.05 32.41
C ASP A 827 5.49 37.06 31.08
N LEU A 828 4.82 37.43 29.98
CA LEU A 828 5.46 37.58 28.67
C LEU A 828 6.41 38.78 28.62
N GLU A 829 6.08 39.90 29.27
CA GLU A 829 6.99 41.04 29.39
C GLU A 829 8.25 40.67 30.17
N GLN A 830 8.10 39.95 31.28
CA GLN A 830 9.23 39.48 32.08
C GLN A 830 10.10 38.47 31.33
N ALA A 831 9.49 37.55 30.57
CA ALA A 831 10.20 36.59 29.74
C ALA A 831 10.95 37.24 28.56
N VAL A 832 10.34 38.25 27.91
CA VAL A 832 11.01 39.05 26.86
C VAL A 832 12.22 39.77 27.45
N GLN A 833 12.09 40.35 28.64
CA GLN A 833 13.18 41.07 29.29
C GLN A 833 14.33 40.12 29.69
N ALA A 834 14.02 39.01 30.35
CA ALA A 834 15.02 38.01 30.73
C ALA A 834 15.77 37.43 29.51
N GLN A 835 15.05 37.15 28.42
CA GLN A 835 15.67 36.63 27.20
C GLN A 835 16.48 37.72 26.47
N ALA A 836 16.09 38.99 26.54
CA ALA A 836 16.86 40.10 25.98
C ALA A 836 18.19 40.29 26.73
N ASP A 837 18.16 40.18 28.06
CA ASP A 837 19.36 40.31 28.90
C ASP A 837 20.31 39.13 28.70
N LYS A 838 19.79 37.91 28.50
CA LYS A 838 20.57 36.74 28.12
C LYS A 838 21.25 36.90 26.76
N VAL A 839 20.52 37.41 25.75
CA VAL A 839 21.08 37.71 24.42
C VAL A 839 22.17 38.79 24.52
N ARG A 840 21.98 39.81 25.36
CA ARG A 840 23.00 40.85 25.60
C ARG A 840 24.24 40.25 26.25
N GLN A 841 24.10 39.48 27.32
CA GLN A 841 25.22 38.81 27.97
C GLN A 841 25.99 37.92 27.00
N LEU A 842 25.30 37.09 26.21
CA LEU A 842 25.94 36.20 25.23
C LEU A 842 26.66 36.96 24.11
N LYS A 843 26.11 38.08 23.64
CA LYS A 843 26.79 38.96 22.67
C LYS A 843 28.01 39.67 23.25
N THR A 844 28.05 39.83 24.57
CA THR A 844 29.17 40.46 25.29
C THR A 844 30.26 39.43 25.63
N SER A 845 29.89 38.18 25.89
CA SER A 845 30.82 37.10 26.25
C SER A 845 31.42 36.35 25.06
N THR A 846 30.76 36.34 23.89
CA THR A 846 31.33 35.74 22.67
C THR A 846 30.93 36.49 21.40
N LYS A 847 31.87 36.56 20.44
CA LYS A 847 31.63 37.09 19.09
C LYS A 847 31.06 36.02 18.13
N ASP A 848 31.02 34.75 18.54
CA ASP A 848 30.52 33.68 17.70
C ASP A 848 28.99 33.77 17.53
N LYS A 849 28.58 34.06 16.30
CA LYS A 849 27.17 34.19 15.92
C LYS A 849 26.39 32.90 16.15
N THR A 850 26.98 31.72 15.99
CA THR A 850 26.23 30.45 16.13
C THR A 850 25.70 30.24 17.55
N VAL A 851 26.34 30.86 18.55
CA VAL A 851 26.01 30.72 19.97
C VAL A 851 24.84 31.61 20.38
N TRP A 852 24.81 32.88 19.95
CA TRP A 852 23.76 33.83 20.37
C TRP A 852 22.62 33.99 19.36
N GLN A 853 22.80 33.62 18.08
CA GLN A 853 21.76 33.75 17.06
C GLN A 853 20.49 32.93 17.36
N PRO A 854 20.56 31.68 17.89
CA PRO A 854 19.37 30.94 18.27
C PRO A 854 18.57 31.63 19.39
N GLU A 855 19.27 32.25 20.35
CA GLU A 855 18.65 32.96 21.46
C GLU A 855 18.01 34.29 21.01
N VAL A 856 18.54 34.93 19.96
CA VAL A 856 17.92 36.08 19.27
C VAL A 856 16.62 35.67 18.58
N SER A 857 16.57 34.51 17.91
CA SER A 857 15.34 34.02 17.30
C SER A 857 14.25 33.74 18.36
N LYS A 858 14.61 33.19 19.51
CA LYS A 858 13.69 33.02 20.65
C LYS A 858 13.18 34.36 21.19
N LEU A 859 14.04 35.36 21.29
CA LEU A 859 13.64 36.71 21.72
C LEU A 859 12.64 37.35 20.74
N LEU A 860 12.84 37.17 19.44
CA LEU A 860 11.93 37.68 18.41
C LEU A 860 10.56 37.00 18.48
N ASP A 861 10.53 35.70 18.75
CA ASP A 861 9.29 34.94 18.89
C ASP A 861 8.51 35.37 20.15
N LEU A 862 9.18 35.53 21.29
CA LEU A 862 8.56 36.05 22.52
C LEU A 862 8.01 37.48 22.35
N LYS A 863 8.72 38.35 21.61
CA LYS A 863 8.24 39.70 21.29
C LYS A 863 7.01 39.67 20.39
N LYS A 864 6.93 38.72 19.46
CA LYS A 864 5.77 38.54 18.59
C LYS A 864 4.55 38.06 19.39
N GLN A 865 4.76 37.11 20.30
CA GLN A 865 3.72 36.62 21.22
C GLN A 865 3.23 37.73 22.16
N LEU A 866 4.12 38.59 22.66
CA LEU A 866 3.75 39.75 23.47
C LEU A 866 2.93 40.78 22.67
N GLU A 867 3.30 41.04 21.42
CA GLU A 867 2.55 41.92 20.52
C GLU A 867 1.15 41.38 20.20
N GLU A 868 1.01 40.07 19.98
CA GLU A 868 -0.28 39.41 19.81
C GLU A 868 -1.12 39.45 21.09
N ALA A 869 -0.51 39.22 22.27
CA ALA A 869 -1.19 39.32 23.56
C ALA A 869 -1.67 40.76 23.85
N LYS A 870 -0.85 41.79 23.53
CA LYS A 870 -1.22 43.21 23.66
C LYS A 870 -2.36 43.61 22.73
N LYS A 871 -2.37 43.12 21.49
CA LYS A 871 -3.48 43.32 20.55
C LYS A 871 -4.79 42.69 21.04
N THR A 872 -4.69 41.59 21.79
CA THR A 872 -5.84 40.89 22.37
C THR A 872 -6.36 41.59 23.65
N ALA A 873 -5.49 42.27 24.41
CA ALA A 873 -5.85 43.01 25.63
C ALA A 873 -6.58 44.35 25.37
N VAL A 874 -6.47 44.92 24.16
CA VAL A 874 -7.19 46.16 23.78
C VAL A 874 -8.63 45.88 23.31
N ALA A 875 -9.02 44.62 23.18
CA ALA A 875 -10.37 44.19 22.82
C ALA A 875 -11.11 43.58 24.03
N ALA A 876 -11.34 44.36 25.08
CA ALA A 876 -12.26 44.02 26.16
C ALA A 876 -13.06 45.24 26.62
N PRO A 877 -14.40 45.22 26.53
CA PRO A 877 -15.25 46.01 27.40
C PRO A 877 -15.87 45.13 28.50
N ALA A 878 -15.96 45.72 29.69
CA ALA A 878 -16.59 45.19 30.89
C ALA A 878 -18.13 44.99 30.75
N SER A 879 -18.64 43.99 31.48
CA SER A 879 -20.06 43.80 31.91
C SER A 879 -20.58 45.03 32.67
N ALA A 880 -21.84 45.49 32.68
CA ALA A 880 -23.22 45.07 32.33
C ALA A 880 -24.07 46.39 32.22
N PRO A 881 -25.42 46.43 32.10
CA PRO A 881 -26.46 45.47 31.74
C PRO A 881 -27.18 45.84 30.42
N ALA A 882 -28.08 44.98 29.96
CA ALA A 882 -28.82 45.09 28.69
C ALA A 882 -29.65 46.37 28.52
N PRO A 883 -29.68 46.91 27.29
CA PRO A 883 -30.89 47.51 26.76
C PRO A 883 -31.28 46.94 25.38
N SER A 884 -32.56 46.58 25.27
CA SER A 884 -33.44 46.65 24.09
C SER A 884 -32.82 46.49 22.68
N ASN A 885 -33.14 45.38 22.02
CA ASN A 885 -33.05 45.20 20.57
C ASN A 885 -33.85 46.28 19.83
N GLY A 886 -33.17 47.30 19.31
CA GLY A 886 -33.62 48.09 18.16
C GLY A 886 -32.83 47.64 16.93
N GLY A 887 -33.42 46.79 16.08
CA GLY A 887 -32.80 46.43 14.80
C GLY A 887 -32.76 47.63 13.87
N GLN A 888 -31.57 48.10 13.51
CA GLN A 888 -31.40 49.15 12.49
C GLN A 888 -31.94 48.64 11.14
N SER A 889 -32.75 49.46 10.48
CA SER A 889 -33.36 49.10 9.21
C SER A 889 -32.32 49.11 8.07
N VAL A 890 -32.61 48.44 6.96
CA VAL A 890 -31.77 48.47 5.75
C VAL A 890 -31.50 49.92 5.29
N GLN A 891 -32.48 50.82 5.45
CA GLN A 891 -32.33 52.23 5.12
C GLN A 891 -31.34 52.98 6.03
N ASP A 892 -31.26 52.61 7.31
CA ASP A 892 -30.32 53.22 8.25
C ASP A 892 -28.87 52.79 7.94
N LEU A 893 -28.68 51.52 7.57
CA LEU A 893 -27.39 50.99 7.13
C LEU A 893 -26.94 51.59 5.80
N GLU A 894 -27.86 51.85 4.86
CA GLU A 894 -27.54 52.55 3.60
C GLU A 894 -27.04 53.97 3.85
N LYS A 895 -27.71 54.73 4.74
CA LYS A 895 -27.27 56.07 5.13
C LYS A 895 -25.91 56.05 5.84
N ALA A 896 -25.68 55.07 6.73
CA ALA A 896 -24.40 54.92 7.42
C ALA A 896 -23.25 54.58 6.46
N VAL A 897 -23.48 53.70 5.48
CA VAL A 897 -22.50 53.38 4.42
C VAL A 897 -22.18 54.62 3.59
N GLN A 898 -23.18 55.43 3.26
CA GLN A 898 -23.00 56.66 2.47
C GLN A 898 -22.19 57.71 3.24
N ALA A 899 -22.55 58.00 4.49
CA ALA A 899 -21.86 58.97 5.34
C ALA A 899 -20.40 58.56 5.61
N GLN A 900 -20.16 57.28 5.90
CA GLN A 900 -18.82 56.75 6.11
C GLN A 900 -17.99 56.74 4.81
N GLY A 901 -18.65 56.56 3.66
CA GLY A 901 -18.03 56.66 2.34
C GLY A 901 -17.53 58.06 2.02
N GLU A 902 -18.28 59.10 2.39
CA GLU A 902 -17.87 60.50 2.25
C GLU A 902 -16.73 60.86 3.21
N LYS A 903 -16.79 60.41 4.47
CA LYS A 903 -15.70 60.60 5.44
C LYS A 903 -14.37 60.04 4.94
N VAL A 904 -14.38 58.82 4.39
CA VAL A 904 -13.19 58.19 3.77
C VAL A 904 -12.70 58.98 2.56
N ARG A 905 -13.61 59.52 1.74
CA ARG A 905 -13.26 60.29 0.55
C ARG A 905 -12.60 61.63 0.93
N ASN A 906 -13.12 62.30 1.94
CA ASN A 906 -12.57 63.55 2.47
C ASN A 906 -11.19 63.33 3.13
N LEU A 907 -11.03 62.26 3.92
CA LEU A 907 -9.74 61.92 4.54
C LEU A 907 -8.65 61.52 3.53
N LYS A 908 -9.04 60.83 2.44
CA LYS A 908 -8.11 60.54 1.34
C LYS A 908 -7.75 61.78 0.51
N GLY A 909 -8.62 62.79 0.51
CA GLY A 909 -8.35 64.09 -0.10
C GLY A 909 -7.43 64.98 0.74
N SER A 910 -7.50 64.88 2.08
CA SER A 910 -6.75 65.74 3.00
C SER A 910 -5.34 65.24 3.36
N THR A 911 -5.07 63.93 3.26
CA THR A 911 -3.72 63.38 3.49
C THR A 911 -3.40 62.14 2.65
N LYS A 912 -2.14 61.99 2.26
CA LYS A 912 -1.62 60.80 1.58
C LYS A 912 -1.20 59.68 2.55
N ASP A 913 -1.18 59.95 3.85
CA ASP A 913 -0.82 58.95 4.86
C ASP A 913 -1.93 57.91 5.02
N LYS A 914 -1.64 56.68 4.60
CA LYS A 914 -2.54 55.53 4.66
C LYS A 914 -2.95 55.19 6.08
N THR A 915 -2.11 55.43 7.06
CA THR A 915 -2.40 55.05 8.46
C THR A 915 -3.59 55.83 9.04
N VAL A 916 -3.87 57.02 8.49
CA VAL A 916 -4.95 57.92 8.95
C VAL A 916 -6.33 57.49 8.40
N TRP A 917 -6.42 57.09 7.13
CA TRP A 917 -7.71 56.78 6.50
C TRP A 917 -8.00 55.28 6.36
N GLN A 918 -6.99 54.41 6.48
CA GLN A 918 -7.18 52.96 6.34
C GLN A 918 -8.10 52.34 7.41
N PRO A 919 -8.10 52.80 8.69
CA PRO A 919 -9.06 52.33 9.69
C PRO A 919 -10.51 52.65 9.30
N GLU A 920 -10.77 53.85 8.79
CA GLU A 920 -12.10 54.31 8.37
C GLU A 920 -12.59 53.56 7.11
N VAL A 921 -11.69 53.13 6.23
CA VAL A 921 -11.99 52.22 5.11
C VAL A 921 -12.44 50.85 5.61
N ASN A 922 -11.84 50.34 6.69
CA ASN A 922 -12.23 49.05 7.24
C ASN A 922 -13.63 49.11 7.86
N VAL A 923 -13.97 50.22 8.53
CA VAL A 923 -15.33 50.48 9.04
C VAL A 923 -16.34 50.56 7.89
N LEU A 924 -16.00 51.22 6.78
CA LEU A 924 -16.86 51.28 5.60
C LEU A 924 -17.11 49.89 4.99
N LEU A 925 -16.09 49.03 4.96
CA LEU A 925 -16.21 47.67 4.45
C LEU A 925 -17.09 46.79 5.35
N ASP A 926 -17.02 46.99 6.67
CA ASP A 926 -17.85 46.26 7.61
C ASP A 926 -19.33 46.68 7.51
N LEU A 927 -19.62 47.99 7.46
CA LEU A 927 -20.98 48.49 7.25
C LEU A 927 -21.61 47.99 5.94
N LYS A 928 -20.81 47.85 4.87
CA LYS A 928 -21.27 47.26 3.61
C LYS A 928 -21.59 45.77 3.72
N LYS A 929 -20.82 45.01 4.49
CA LYS A 929 -21.12 43.60 4.77
C LYS A 929 -22.39 43.44 5.59
N GLN A 930 -22.58 44.29 6.60
CA GLN A 930 -23.80 44.30 7.40
C GLN A 930 -25.02 44.67 6.56
N LEU A 931 -24.90 45.64 5.66
CA LEU A 931 -25.95 45.98 4.70
C LEU A 931 -26.28 44.81 3.76
N GLU A 932 -25.29 44.13 3.18
CA GLU A 932 -25.51 42.94 2.34
C GLU A 932 -26.20 41.81 3.11
N ALA A 933 -25.83 41.60 4.37
CA ALA A 933 -26.45 40.59 5.23
C ALA A 933 -27.91 40.95 5.55
N ALA A 934 -28.20 42.21 5.88
CA ALA A 934 -29.54 42.70 6.15
C ALA A 934 -30.44 42.64 4.89
N GLN A 935 -29.91 42.99 3.71
CA GLN A 935 -30.62 42.86 2.44
C GLN A 935 -30.88 41.40 2.06
N LYS A 936 -29.95 40.49 2.32
CA LYS A 936 -30.16 39.03 2.14
C LYS A 936 -31.20 38.47 3.10
N ALA A 937 -31.19 38.92 4.36
CA ALA A 937 -32.18 38.52 5.37
C ALA A 937 -33.59 39.02 5.01
N ALA A 938 -33.73 40.27 4.56
CA ALA A 938 -34.99 40.82 4.07
C ALA A 938 -35.53 40.05 2.84
N LYS A 939 -34.63 39.64 1.94
CA LYS A 939 -34.98 38.85 0.76
C LYS A 939 -35.36 37.40 1.09
N ALA A 940 -34.81 36.82 2.16
CA ALA A 940 -35.17 35.50 2.67
C ALA A 940 -36.51 35.51 3.43
N ALA A 941 -36.82 36.59 4.16
CA ALA A 941 -38.10 36.75 4.85
C ALA A 941 -39.30 36.93 3.89
N ALA A 942 -39.06 37.47 2.69
CA ALA A 942 -40.08 37.62 1.64
C ALA A 942 -40.37 36.33 0.84
N ALA A 943 -39.68 35.22 1.11
CA ALA A 943 -39.70 34.01 0.26
C ALA A 943 -40.20 32.73 0.96
N ALA A 944 -41.02 32.83 2.02
CA ALA A 944 -41.63 31.65 2.66
C ALA A 944 -43.14 31.56 2.33
N PRO A 945 -43.63 30.43 1.76
CA PRO A 945 -45.06 30.12 1.76
C PRO A 945 -45.41 28.91 2.63
N ALA A 946 -46.58 29.03 3.27
CA ALA A 946 -47.29 28.01 4.03
C ALA A 946 -48.00 26.98 3.12
N ALA A 947 -48.53 25.93 3.77
CA ALA A 947 -48.95 24.64 3.24
C ALA A 947 -50.06 24.60 2.14
N THR A 948 -49.90 23.61 1.25
CA THR A 948 -50.89 22.78 0.50
C THR A 948 -52.14 23.39 -0.15
N THR A 949 -52.26 23.23 -1.48
CA THR A 949 -53.44 22.67 -2.22
C THR A 949 -53.11 22.52 -3.72
N ALA A 950 -53.85 21.65 -4.42
CA ALA A 950 -53.49 21.02 -5.71
C ALA A 950 -53.97 21.75 -7.00
N ALA A 951 -53.15 21.64 -8.07
CA ALA A 951 -53.38 21.71 -9.56
C ALA A 951 -54.09 22.96 -10.17
N PRO A 952 -53.84 23.40 -11.44
CA PRO A 952 -53.44 22.65 -12.67
C PRO A 952 -52.30 23.32 -13.52
N PRO A 953 -51.90 22.81 -14.72
CA PRO A 953 -50.57 23.01 -15.29
C PRO A 953 -50.44 24.23 -16.23
N ALA A 954 -49.23 24.80 -16.30
CA ALA A 954 -48.85 25.84 -17.26
C ALA A 954 -47.76 25.34 -18.23
N ALA A 955 -48.13 25.34 -19.52
CA ALA A 955 -47.37 25.37 -20.77
C ALA A 955 -45.92 24.85 -20.82
N SER A 956 -45.70 23.76 -21.58
CA SER A 956 -44.40 23.34 -22.09
C SER A 956 -43.86 24.33 -23.13
N ALA A 957 -42.62 24.80 -22.97
CA ALA A 957 -41.92 25.58 -23.99
C ALA A 957 -41.77 24.78 -25.29
N ASP A 958 -42.01 25.43 -26.44
CA ASP A 958 -41.90 24.83 -27.77
C ASP A 958 -40.47 24.36 -28.04
N ALA A 959 -40.28 23.03 -28.11
CA ALA A 959 -38.99 22.38 -28.31
C ALA A 959 -38.29 22.83 -29.61
N GLY A 960 -39.05 23.28 -30.61
CA GLY A 960 -38.51 23.84 -31.85
C GLY A 960 -37.76 25.16 -31.64
N GLN A 961 -38.27 26.03 -30.76
CA GLN A 961 -37.66 27.33 -30.46
C GLN A 961 -36.39 27.17 -29.61
N VAL A 962 -36.37 26.23 -28.66
CA VAL A 962 -35.18 25.93 -27.84
C VAL A 962 -34.04 25.44 -28.73
N LYS A 963 -34.32 24.47 -29.61
CA LYS A 963 -33.30 23.90 -30.51
C LYS A 963 -32.74 24.93 -31.49
N ALA A 964 -33.58 25.78 -32.07
CA ALA A 964 -33.14 26.85 -32.96
C ALA A 964 -32.24 27.88 -32.25
N LEU A 965 -32.46 28.11 -30.96
CA LEU A 965 -31.65 29.02 -30.16
C LEU A 965 -30.32 28.38 -29.75
N GLU A 966 -30.30 27.08 -29.43
CA GLU A 966 -29.09 26.31 -29.16
C GLU A 966 -28.16 26.25 -30.38
N ASP A 967 -28.71 26.05 -31.58
CA ASP A 967 -27.94 26.04 -32.83
C ASP A 967 -27.29 27.40 -33.12
N LYS A 968 -28.03 28.51 -32.91
CA LYS A 968 -27.49 29.88 -33.03
C LYS A 968 -26.37 30.14 -32.02
N LEU A 969 -26.53 29.63 -30.80
CA LEU A 969 -25.56 29.78 -29.72
C LEU A 969 -24.27 29.00 -30.02
N ALA A 970 -24.37 27.81 -30.61
CA ALA A 970 -23.23 27.03 -31.08
C ALA A 970 -22.46 27.74 -32.21
N GLN A 971 -23.18 28.26 -33.22
CA GLN A 971 -22.56 29.02 -34.32
C GLN A 971 -21.86 30.28 -33.83
N GLN A 972 -22.50 31.02 -32.91
CA GLN A 972 -21.94 32.24 -32.35
C GLN A 972 -20.73 31.96 -31.45
N ALA A 973 -20.74 30.85 -30.71
CA ALA A 973 -19.60 30.43 -29.89
C ALA A 973 -18.37 30.07 -30.75
N GLU A 974 -18.58 29.40 -31.88
CA GLU A 974 -17.49 29.07 -32.80
C GLU A 974 -16.94 30.32 -33.48
N LYS A 975 -17.80 31.24 -33.94
CA LYS A 975 -17.39 32.54 -34.49
C LYS A 975 -16.51 33.33 -33.50
N VAL A 976 -16.89 33.39 -32.23
CA VAL A 976 -16.09 34.01 -31.16
C VAL A 976 -14.75 33.30 -30.98
N ARG A 977 -14.71 31.97 -31.05
CA ARG A 977 -13.48 31.18 -30.91
C ARG A 977 -12.53 31.42 -32.07
N THR A 978 -13.03 31.45 -33.31
CA THR A 978 -12.24 31.74 -34.51
C THR A 978 -11.69 33.18 -34.49
N LEU A 979 -12.51 34.17 -34.09
CA LEU A 979 -12.06 35.56 -34.03
C LEU A 979 -11.07 35.83 -32.89
N LYS A 980 -11.21 35.13 -31.75
CA LYS A 980 -10.20 35.17 -30.67
C LYS A 980 -8.85 34.61 -31.11
N ALA A 981 -8.84 33.58 -31.95
CA ALA A 981 -7.61 33.00 -32.49
C ALA A 981 -6.87 33.96 -33.44
N LYS A 982 -7.58 34.91 -34.08
CA LYS A 982 -7.01 35.96 -34.95
C LYS A 982 -6.50 37.20 -34.19
N GLY A 983 -6.61 37.22 -32.86
CA GLY A 983 -5.87 38.15 -31.98
C GLY A 983 -6.44 39.57 -31.78
N ASP A 984 -7.34 40.06 -32.65
CA ASP A 984 -7.86 41.44 -32.52
C ASP A 984 -9.08 41.54 -31.59
N ALA A 985 -8.84 42.12 -30.41
CA ALA A 985 -9.85 42.31 -29.37
C ALA A 985 -10.96 43.31 -29.70
N SER A 986 -10.78 44.17 -30.71
CA SER A 986 -11.84 45.07 -31.18
C SER A 986 -12.91 44.31 -31.96
N VAL A 987 -12.54 43.20 -32.60
CA VAL A 987 -13.41 42.42 -33.49
C VAL A 987 -14.18 41.32 -32.75
N TRP A 988 -13.56 40.61 -31.80
CA TRP A 988 -14.24 39.49 -31.13
C TRP A 988 -15.04 39.89 -29.89
N LYS A 989 -14.76 41.03 -29.24
CA LYS A 989 -15.47 41.44 -28.01
C LYS A 989 -16.97 41.68 -28.24
N PRO A 990 -17.42 42.40 -29.29
CA PRO A 990 -18.86 42.58 -29.54
C PRO A 990 -19.58 41.24 -29.76
N GLU A 991 -18.91 40.28 -30.40
CA GLU A 991 -19.47 38.94 -30.67
C GLU A 991 -19.64 38.09 -29.39
N VAL A 992 -18.85 38.36 -28.34
CA VAL A 992 -19.02 37.74 -27.01
C VAL A 992 -20.28 38.26 -26.32
N ASP A 993 -20.62 39.53 -26.50
CA ASP A 993 -21.83 40.13 -25.90
C ASP A 993 -23.09 39.55 -26.56
N ILE A 994 -23.05 39.33 -27.88
CA ILE A 994 -24.12 38.61 -28.61
C ILE A 994 -24.27 37.17 -28.10
N LEU A 995 -23.15 36.47 -27.86
CA LEU A 995 -23.17 35.12 -27.30
C LEU A 995 -23.78 35.09 -25.88
N LEU A 996 -23.50 36.09 -25.06
CA LEU A 996 -24.07 36.22 -23.72
C LEU A 996 -25.58 36.50 -23.79
N ALA A 997 -26.01 37.36 -24.72
CA ALA A 997 -27.43 37.65 -24.94
C ALA A 997 -28.21 36.40 -25.37
N LEU A 998 -27.67 35.59 -26.29
CA LEU A 998 -28.27 34.31 -26.70
C LEU A 998 -28.36 33.30 -25.54
N LYS A 999 -27.34 33.24 -24.68
CA LYS A 999 -27.36 32.41 -23.46
C LYS A 999 -28.44 32.86 -22.47
N ASN A 1000 -28.63 34.16 -22.32
CA ASN A 1000 -29.68 34.70 -21.44
C ASN A 1000 -31.08 34.46 -22.01
N GLN A 1001 -31.25 34.53 -23.34
CA GLN A 1001 -32.51 34.16 -23.98
C GLN A 1001 -32.82 32.66 -23.82
N LEU A 1002 -31.81 31.79 -23.94
CA LEU A 1002 -31.99 30.35 -23.71
C LEU A 1002 -32.35 30.06 -22.24
N ALA A 1003 -31.68 30.72 -21.30
CA ALA A 1003 -31.95 30.61 -19.87
C ALA A 1003 -33.38 31.07 -19.52
N ALA A 1004 -33.87 32.15 -20.14
CA ALA A 1004 -35.24 32.63 -19.98
C ALA A 1004 -36.29 31.66 -20.55
N LEU A 1005 -35.99 30.99 -21.67
CA LEU A 1005 -36.87 30.00 -22.30
C LEU A 1005 -36.91 28.64 -21.57
N THR A 1006 -35.82 28.27 -20.88
CA THR A 1006 -35.66 26.94 -20.26
C THR A 1006 -35.75 26.95 -18.73
N GLY A 1007 -35.86 28.14 -18.11
CA GLY A 1007 -35.91 28.30 -16.65
C GLY A 1007 -34.56 28.06 -15.94
N ALA A 1008 -33.45 27.99 -16.67
CA ALA A 1008 -32.12 27.82 -16.11
C ALA A 1008 -31.57 29.13 -15.50
N PRO A 1009 -30.77 29.08 -14.42
CA PRO A 1009 -30.23 30.29 -13.79
C PRO A 1009 -29.24 31.03 -14.70
N ALA A 1010 -29.43 32.35 -14.86
CA ALA A 1010 -28.60 33.20 -15.72
C ALA A 1010 -27.16 33.35 -15.21
N ALA A 1011 -26.19 33.33 -16.14
CA ALA A 1011 -24.77 33.44 -15.83
C ALA A 1011 -24.37 34.89 -15.48
N GLY A 1012 -24.30 35.21 -14.18
CA GLY A 1012 -23.80 36.49 -13.68
C GLY A 1012 -22.27 36.60 -13.74
N GLY A 1013 -21.76 37.63 -14.43
CA GLY A 1013 -20.33 37.92 -14.57
C GLY A 1013 -19.67 38.46 -13.31
N GLN A 1014 -18.54 37.87 -12.90
CA GLN A 1014 -17.64 38.44 -11.90
C GLN A 1014 -16.54 39.29 -12.57
N GLY A 1015 -16.40 40.51 -12.05
CA GLY A 1015 -15.48 41.54 -12.53
C GLY A 1015 -13.99 41.22 -12.35
N LYS A 1016 -13.21 41.80 -13.27
CA LYS A 1016 -11.76 41.71 -13.40
C LYS A 1016 -11.01 42.38 -12.25
N GLY A 1017 -10.09 41.65 -11.61
CA GLY A 1017 -8.93 42.17 -10.86
C GLY A 1017 -7.64 41.77 -11.56
N LYS A 1018 -6.83 42.76 -11.97
CA LYS A 1018 -5.62 42.66 -12.80
C LYS A 1018 -4.48 41.84 -12.15
N LYS A 1019 -3.91 40.87 -12.89
CA LYS A 1019 -2.52 40.41 -12.69
C LYS A 1019 -1.57 41.21 -13.59
N LYS A 1020 -0.53 41.77 -12.99
CA LYS A 1020 0.74 42.13 -13.64
C LYS A 1020 1.81 41.24 -13.02
N LYS A 1021 2.61 40.63 -13.91
CA LYS A 1021 3.68 39.63 -13.70
C LYS A 1021 3.22 38.22 -13.35
#